data_AF-A0A7Z0DI34-F1
#
_entry.id   AF-A0A7Z0DI34-F1
#
_cell.length_a   1.000
_cell.length_b   1.000
_cell.length_c   1.000
_cell.angle_alpha   90.00
_cell.angle_beta   90.00
_cell.angle_gamma   90.00
#
_symmetry.space_group_name_H-M   'P 1'
#
loop_
_entity.id
_entity.type
_entity.pdbx_description
1 polymer ?
#
loop_
_entity_poly.entity_id
_entity_poly.type
_entity_poly.pdbx_seq_one_letter_code
_entity_poly.pdbx_strand_id
1 'polypeptide(L)'
;MRDEVSGWSGTWVAERLGVRLRTTDAPSGMMLTDLVGLAVRRNPRRAQLLVSSVLGKHLPTDPRVVTDAALRLGAKARAAVTGDAVVLGYAETATALGHLVADALGAPYLHSTRRVVDGLESAADFYEEHSHATAHRLLPTDPAFLARGETLVLVDDEVITGKTIVNTIRALHKKFPHKHYVVAALVDLRSEADRGRMERSVKRLRATLDVVSLASGEIELPEDLADNGNRLIDTVENLRQLAGVEPIRGQRGEVVQVVATWPRAVPEGGRHGFVPGAAGSYESAVTVTAAAIAGRIPDGPVHILGTEELMYAPLRIASALADRRAAEGRRHEITYSTTTRSPVLAVEDPGYAIRTAITFPSHDAPADGDGPRFAYNLREGAYEAIVLVVDEPADTTALHEEGGLVDQLARLAPRVVVVTVPAFTPEPRHDQPARQLPAPLHGPAFGSYERDDVAWLVKDLPAETSAETPEDEEAQAHRELFDEALTASAQRVAYAIGLVTEQVLARRGQDAVLVSLMRAGTPIGVLMRRWAQRVHGLDLPHYAVSMIRGRGIDQTALAYLAAHHDPARVMFVGGWTGTGAIARELAGSVEKSNATLDAHLASPFSPELAVLADPGRSVAVYGTREDYLIPSACLGSTVTGLVSRAVIDDDRVGPNDFHGAAFRADLAPADVSKRFVDTVAARFPIVRTKVMLDLGAHLGGDHKPTWVGWDAVEDAAEKFGDGDVSLVEAGVDDTVRLLLHGEPATILVDPARDADLGAVKKLAEAREVPLERVTDLPYACIGLRRP
;
A
#
# COMPACT_ATOMS: atom_id res chain seq x y z
N MET A 1 31.76 31.05 12.06
CA MET A 1 31.14 30.73 13.37
C MET A 1 31.13 29.22 13.53
N ARG A 2 32.23 28.63 14.04
CA ARG A 2 32.26 27.25 14.52
C ARG A 2 32.96 27.30 15.88
N ASP A 3 32.20 27.63 16.90
CA ASP A 3 32.52 27.40 18.31
C ASP A 3 31.17 27.15 18.99
N GLU A 4 31.05 26.05 19.74
CA GLU A 4 29.88 25.49 20.47
C GLU A 4 29.11 24.27 19.90
N VAL A 5 29.35 23.80 18.67
CA VAL A 5 28.48 22.78 18.03
C VAL A 5 29.03 21.33 18.08
N SER A 6 30.22 21.07 18.62
CA SER A 6 30.85 19.73 18.54
C SER A 6 30.18 18.63 19.38
N GLY A 7 29.27 18.97 20.31
CA GLY A 7 28.66 18.00 21.23
C GLY A 7 27.48 17.18 20.69
N TRP A 8 26.75 17.67 19.68
CA TRP A 8 25.45 17.08 19.33
C TRP A 8 25.47 15.98 18.27
N SER A 9 26.58 15.81 17.54
CA SER A 9 26.69 14.90 16.39
C SER A 9 26.50 13.40 16.71
N GLY A 10 26.25 13.05 17.97
CA GLY A 10 25.81 11.71 18.35
C GLY A 10 26.15 11.29 19.77
N THR A 11 27.00 12.05 20.47
CA THR A 11 27.50 11.70 21.81
C THR A 11 26.38 11.41 22.81
N TRP A 12 25.33 12.24 22.83
CA TRP A 12 24.20 12.05 23.74
C TRP A 12 23.49 10.71 23.54
N VAL A 13 23.32 10.29 22.28
CA VAL A 13 22.71 9.00 21.90
C VAL A 13 23.69 7.86 22.17
N ALA A 14 24.97 8.05 21.86
CA ALA A 14 26.02 7.05 22.09
C ALA A 14 26.17 6.70 23.58
N GLU A 15 26.18 7.70 24.46
CA GLU A 15 26.31 7.52 25.91
C GLU A 15 25.11 6.80 26.54
N ARG A 16 23.90 6.97 25.97
CA ARG A 16 22.65 6.42 26.53
C ARG A 16 22.23 5.10 25.90
N LEU A 17 22.48 4.94 24.61
CA LEU A 17 21.97 3.82 23.81
C LEU A 17 23.08 3.01 23.12
N GLY A 18 24.36 3.36 23.32
CA GLY A 18 25.49 2.59 22.81
C GLY A 18 25.69 2.65 21.29
N VAL A 19 24.94 3.48 20.57
CA VAL A 19 25.08 3.65 19.11
C VAL A 19 26.39 4.36 18.79
N ARG A 20 27.21 3.81 17.88
CA ARG A 20 28.47 4.44 17.45
C ARG A 20 28.46 4.70 15.96
N LEU A 21 28.89 5.91 15.59
CA LEU A 21 29.06 6.33 14.21
C LEU A 21 30.54 6.68 13.98
N ARG A 22 31.17 6.04 13.00
CA ARG A 22 32.61 6.20 12.71
C ARG A 22 32.83 6.52 11.24
N THR A 23 33.56 7.58 10.95
CA THR A 23 34.00 7.90 9.58
C THR A 23 35.12 6.94 9.19
N THR A 24 35.00 6.27 8.05
CA THR A 24 36.05 5.42 7.47
C THR A 24 36.74 6.11 6.29
N ASP A 25 36.00 6.90 5.51
CA ASP A 25 36.53 7.70 4.41
C ASP A 25 35.78 9.03 4.28
N ALA A 26 36.49 10.08 3.86
CA ALA A 26 35.97 11.44 3.73
C ALA A 26 36.36 12.00 2.34
N PRO A 27 35.83 11.43 1.24
CA PRO A 27 36.27 11.76 -0.11
C PRO A 27 35.87 13.16 -0.58
N SER A 28 35.10 13.93 0.21
CA SER A 28 34.85 15.37 0.01
C SER A 28 35.59 16.27 1.01
N GLY A 29 36.38 15.69 1.92
CA GLY A 29 37.00 16.38 3.04
C GLY A 29 36.06 16.64 4.23
N MET A 30 34.84 16.08 4.21
CA MET A 30 33.85 16.20 5.28
C MET A 30 33.73 14.88 6.03
N MET A 31 33.69 14.94 7.36
CA MET A 31 33.45 13.75 8.20
C MET A 31 31.94 13.47 8.31
N LEU A 32 31.56 12.25 8.74
CA LEU A 32 30.16 11.95 9.02
C LEU A 32 29.54 12.96 10.01
N THR A 33 30.30 13.35 11.03
CA THR A 33 29.86 14.32 12.05
C THR A 33 29.70 15.75 11.53
N ASP A 34 30.24 16.08 10.35
CA ASP A 34 29.94 17.35 9.67
C ASP A 34 28.58 17.31 8.96
N LEU A 35 28.10 16.12 8.57
CA LEU A 35 26.94 15.91 7.69
C LEU A 35 25.68 15.41 8.42
N VAL A 36 25.87 14.59 9.47
CA VAL A 36 24.79 13.94 10.20
C VAL A 36 25.11 13.88 11.70
N GLY A 37 24.05 13.94 12.51
CA GLY A 37 24.07 13.55 13.92
C GLY A 37 23.08 12.43 14.21
N LEU A 38 22.92 12.06 15.49
CA LEU A 38 21.97 11.02 15.90
C LEU A 38 20.82 11.59 16.74
N ALA A 39 19.63 11.06 16.50
CA ALA A 39 18.45 11.25 17.33
C ALA A 39 17.74 9.92 17.57
N VAL A 40 16.78 9.93 18.48
CA VAL A 40 15.93 8.79 18.83
C VAL A 40 14.51 9.06 18.35
N ARG A 41 13.86 8.07 17.74
CA ARG A 41 12.46 8.12 17.29
C ARG A 41 11.68 6.94 17.84
N ARG A 42 10.37 7.11 17.99
CA ARG A 42 9.48 6.01 18.41
C ARG A 42 9.29 5.05 17.24
N ASN A 43 9.99 3.90 17.26
CA ASN A 43 9.91 2.87 16.23
C ASN A 43 10.25 1.49 16.83
N PRO A 44 9.45 0.45 16.58
CA PRO A 44 9.63 -0.87 17.20
C PRO A 44 10.87 -1.65 16.71
N ARG A 45 11.48 -1.24 15.60
CA ARG A 45 12.62 -1.95 15.00
C ARG A 45 13.89 -1.10 14.90
N ARG A 46 13.77 0.22 14.75
CA ARG A 46 14.90 1.14 14.53
C ARG A 46 14.69 2.46 15.27
N ALA A 47 15.06 2.47 16.54
CA ALA A 47 14.93 3.63 17.41
C ALA A 47 15.89 4.77 17.05
N GLN A 48 17.02 4.48 16.41
CA GLN A 48 17.96 5.49 15.92
C GLN A 48 17.45 6.17 14.63
N LEU A 49 17.77 7.45 14.51
CA LEU A 49 17.59 8.27 13.32
C LEU A 49 18.87 9.08 13.08
N LEU A 50 19.35 9.08 11.84
CA LEU A 50 20.39 10.01 11.41
C LEU A 50 19.73 11.34 11.03
N VAL A 51 20.23 12.42 11.64
CA VAL A 51 19.71 13.77 11.45
C VAL A 51 20.72 14.57 10.65
N SER A 52 20.40 14.86 9.39
CA SER A 52 21.27 15.68 8.55
C SER A 52 21.40 17.11 9.08
N SER A 53 22.64 17.59 9.19
CA SER A 53 22.97 18.99 9.47
C SER A 53 22.92 19.89 8.24
N VAL A 54 22.88 19.28 7.04
CA VAL A 54 23.07 19.97 5.76
C VAL A 54 21.86 19.92 4.84
N LEU A 55 20.78 19.20 5.15
CA LEU A 55 19.62 19.11 4.25
C LEU A 55 18.46 20.08 4.56
N GLY A 56 18.42 20.64 5.76
CA GLY A 56 17.23 21.39 6.20
C GLY A 56 15.97 20.52 6.29
N LYS A 57 16.08 19.24 6.70
CA LYS A 57 14.88 18.41 6.99
C LYS A 57 14.38 18.67 8.41
N HIS A 58 15.24 18.41 9.41
CA HIS A 58 14.87 18.49 10.84
C HIS A 58 15.52 19.68 11.57
N LEU A 59 16.57 20.27 11.01
CA LEU A 59 17.28 21.41 11.57
C LEU A 59 17.03 22.65 10.70
N PRO A 60 16.79 23.83 11.30
CA PRO A 60 16.91 25.10 10.59
C PRO A 60 18.33 25.26 10.05
N THR A 61 18.47 25.21 8.74
CA THR A 61 19.77 25.24 8.05
C THR A 61 19.84 26.44 7.12
N ASP A 62 21.01 27.06 7.02
CA ASP A 62 21.26 28.09 6.01
C ASP A 62 21.09 27.50 4.60
N PRO A 63 20.25 28.08 3.71
CA PRO A 63 19.98 27.49 2.40
C PRO A 63 21.24 27.33 1.52
N ARG A 64 22.31 28.10 1.79
CA ARG A 64 23.60 27.96 1.08
C ARG A 64 24.37 26.72 1.52
N VAL A 65 24.22 26.29 2.76
CA VAL A 65 24.80 25.03 3.25
C VAL A 65 24.14 23.85 2.56
N VAL A 66 22.81 23.89 2.40
CA VAL A 66 22.05 22.87 1.65
C VAL A 66 22.51 22.80 0.20
N THR A 67 22.64 23.97 -0.42
CA THR A 67 23.09 24.09 -1.81
C THR A 67 24.53 23.60 -1.99
N ASP A 68 25.47 23.98 -1.11
CA ASP A 68 26.87 23.54 -1.18
C ASP A 68 27.01 22.02 -1.04
N ALA A 69 26.30 21.40 -0.08
CA ALA A 69 26.32 19.95 0.08
C ALA A 69 25.81 19.22 -1.17
N ALA A 70 24.70 19.71 -1.76
CA ALA A 70 24.15 19.12 -2.97
C ALA A 70 25.04 19.32 -4.20
N LEU A 71 25.67 20.48 -4.37
CA LEU A 71 26.62 20.73 -5.46
C LEU A 71 27.84 19.83 -5.37
N ARG A 72 28.38 19.60 -4.17
CA ARG A 72 29.48 18.64 -3.95
C ARG A 72 29.07 17.22 -4.32
N LEU A 73 27.86 16.80 -3.95
CA LEU A 73 27.34 15.48 -4.28
C LEU A 73 27.10 15.36 -5.80
N GLY A 74 26.53 16.39 -6.40
CA GLY A 74 26.30 16.49 -7.85
C GLY A 74 27.60 16.44 -8.65
N ALA A 75 28.68 17.07 -8.18
CA ALA A 75 29.99 16.97 -8.81
C ALA A 75 30.55 15.53 -8.78
N LYS A 76 30.34 14.79 -7.69
CA LYS A 76 30.70 13.37 -7.61
C LYS A 76 29.82 12.50 -8.52
N ALA A 77 28.51 12.74 -8.53
CA ALA A 77 27.59 12.03 -9.43
C ALA A 77 27.97 12.28 -10.90
N ARG A 78 28.31 13.52 -11.27
CA ARG A 78 28.78 13.88 -12.61
C ARG A 78 30.04 13.13 -13.04
N ALA A 79 30.95 12.87 -12.10
CA ALA A 79 32.15 12.10 -12.39
C ALA A 79 31.87 10.60 -12.59
N ALA A 80 30.80 10.06 -12.02
CA ALA A 80 30.38 8.66 -12.18
C ALA A 80 29.46 8.44 -13.39
N VAL A 81 28.64 9.43 -13.76
CA VAL A 81 27.68 9.32 -14.87
C VAL A 81 28.40 9.19 -16.22
N THR A 82 27.94 8.24 -17.03
CA THR A 82 28.36 8.07 -18.43
C THR A 82 27.19 8.36 -19.36
N GLY A 83 27.37 9.27 -20.32
CA GLY A 83 26.32 9.65 -21.26
C GLY A 83 25.20 10.49 -20.61
N ASP A 84 24.01 10.44 -21.21
CA ASP A 84 22.83 11.13 -20.68
C ASP A 84 22.27 10.41 -19.45
N ALA A 85 21.74 11.18 -18.50
CA ALA A 85 21.19 10.66 -17.25
C ALA A 85 19.77 11.17 -16.97
N VAL A 86 19.05 10.39 -16.18
CA VAL A 86 17.83 10.81 -15.48
C VAL A 86 18.04 10.62 -13.98
N VAL A 87 17.54 11.55 -13.18
CA VAL A 87 17.73 11.57 -11.72
C VAL A 87 16.42 11.25 -11.02
N LEU A 88 16.48 10.35 -10.05
CA LEU A 88 15.36 9.96 -9.18
C LEU A 88 15.72 10.20 -7.71
N GLY A 89 15.03 11.12 -7.04
CA GLY A 89 15.18 11.33 -5.59
C GLY A 89 14.19 10.54 -4.75
N TYR A 90 14.59 10.08 -3.57
CA TYR A 90 13.69 9.46 -2.60
C TYR A 90 12.97 10.50 -1.74
N ALA A 91 11.63 10.45 -1.73
CA ALA A 91 10.87 11.18 -0.72
C ALA A 91 11.06 10.55 0.67
N GLU A 92 11.04 11.34 1.74
CA GLU A 92 10.86 12.81 1.72
C GLU A 92 12.20 13.57 1.60
N THR A 93 13.23 13.13 2.33
CA THR A 93 14.44 13.93 2.62
C THR A 93 15.28 14.27 1.40
N ALA A 94 15.30 13.41 0.38
CA ALA A 94 16.14 13.60 -0.80
C ALA A 94 15.43 14.31 -1.97
N THR A 95 14.25 14.88 -1.75
CA THR A 95 13.48 15.60 -2.80
C THR A 95 14.17 16.90 -3.26
N ALA A 96 14.65 17.73 -2.34
CA ALA A 96 15.44 18.92 -2.71
C ALA A 96 16.88 18.55 -3.11
N LEU A 97 17.49 17.57 -2.42
CA LEU A 97 18.84 17.09 -2.72
C LEU A 97 18.91 16.56 -4.16
N GLY A 98 17.95 15.73 -4.56
CA GLY A 98 17.88 15.16 -5.89
C GLY A 98 17.70 16.20 -6.99
N HIS A 99 16.87 17.23 -6.77
CA HIS A 99 16.75 18.38 -7.68
C HIS A 99 18.10 19.05 -7.92
N LEU A 100 18.82 19.39 -6.85
CA LEU A 100 20.11 20.08 -6.95
C LEU A 100 21.20 19.19 -7.58
N VAL A 101 21.16 17.88 -7.35
CA VAL A 101 22.01 16.92 -8.07
C VAL A 101 21.66 16.87 -9.56
N ALA A 102 20.38 16.93 -9.91
CA ALA A 102 19.93 16.97 -11.30
C ALA A 102 20.33 18.28 -12.00
N ASP A 103 20.20 19.42 -11.32
CA ASP A 103 20.70 20.72 -11.78
C ASP A 103 22.20 20.66 -12.05
N ALA A 104 22.96 20.09 -11.11
CA ALA A 104 24.40 19.90 -11.25
C ALA A 104 24.78 18.96 -12.40
N LEU A 105 23.89 18.07 -12.83
CA LEU A 105 24.05 17.17 -13.99
C LEU A 105 23.50 17.76 -15.30
N GLY A 106 22.59 18.73 -15.23
CA GLY A 106 21.80 19.17 -16.38
C GLY A 106 20.79 18.10 -16.83
N ALA A 107 20.31 17.28 -15.90
CA ALA A 107 19.50 16.10 -16.17
C ALA A 107 18.01 16.31 -15.78
N PRO A 108 17.06 15.61 -16.42
CA PRO A 108 15.68 15.55 -15.93
C PRO A 108 15.61 14.91 -14.54
N TYR A 109 14.70 15.42 -13.70
CA TYR A 109 14.50 14.98 -12.32
C TYR A 109 13.08 14.50 -12.03
N LEU A 110 12.95 13.39 -11.32
CA LEU A 110 11.72 12.91 -10.70
C LEU A 110 12.01 12.63 -9.23
N HIS A 111 11.02 12.72 -8.34
CA HIS A 111 11.12 12.10 -7.02
C HIS A 111 9.97 11.14 -6.77
N SER A 112 10.20 10.16 -5.91
CA SER A 112 9.11 9.36 -5.38
C SER A 112 8.19 10.21 -4.52
N THR A 113 6.96 9.78 -4.34
CA THR A 113 5.99 10.44 -3.48
C THR A 113 5.16 9.39 -2.75
N ARG A 114 4.64 9.77 -1.58
CA ARG A 114 3.63 9.00 -0.86
C ARG A 114 2.23 9.59 -1.04
N ARG A 115 2.10 10.71 -1.75
CA ARG A 115 0.81 11.32 -2.05
C ARG A 115 0.09 10.52 -3.12
N VAL A 116 -1.21 10.37 -2.93
CA VAL A 116 -2.12 9.95 -3.99
C VAL A 116 -2.52 11.20 -4.74
N VAL A 117 -2.41 11.18 -6.07
CA VAL A 117 -2.83 12.29 -6.92
C VAL A 117 -3.93 11.76 -7.83
N ASP A 118 -5.10 12.36 -7.72
CA ASP A 118 -6.29 11.93 -8.45
C ASP A 118 -6.05 11.93 -9.96
N GLY A 119 -6.48 10.86 -10.62
CA GLY A 119 -6.34 10.71 -12.07
C GLY A 119 -4.94 10.33 -12.58
N LEU A 120 -3.93 10.13 -11.71
CA LEU A 120 -2.60 9.68 -12.11
C LEU A 120 -2.28 8.26 -11.63
N GLU A 121 -1.93 7.40 -12.57
CA GLU A 121 -1.43 6.05 -12.29
C GLU A 121 0.08 6.06 -12.02
N SER A 122 0.52 5.19 -11.11
CA SER A 122 1.93 5.05 -10.80
C SER A 122 2.67 4.30 -11.91
N ALA A 123 3.75 4.91 -12.42
CA ALA A 123 4.63 4.27 -13.38
C ALA A 123 5.36 3.06 -12.75
N ALA A 124 5.73 3.18 -11.48
CA ALA A 124 6.29 2.11 -10.67
C ALA A 124 6.08 2.38 -9.17
N ASP A 125 5.79 1.32 -8.43
CA ASP A 125 5.68 1.33 -6.98
C ASP A 125 6.80 0.51 -6.34
N PHE A 126 7.29 0.96 -5.20
CA PHE A 126 8.24 0.21 -4.38
C PHE A 126 8.00 0.47 -2.89
N TYR A 127 8.43 -0.49 -2.07
CA TYR A 127 8.17 -0.50 -0.63
C TYR A 127 9.46 -0.29 0.14
N GLU A 128 9.39 0.55 1.17
CA GLU A 128 10.45 0.63 2.17
C GLU A 128 10.18 -0.40 3.27
N GLU A 129 11.09 -1.35 3.49
CA GLU A 129 10.83 -2.53 4.35
C GLU A 129 10.70 -2.24 5.86
N HIS A 130 10.75 -0.97 6.28
CA HIS A 130 11.03 -0.61 7.67
C HIS A 130 10.13 0.49 8.26
N SER A 131 9.12 0.89 7.52
CA SER A 131 7.99 1.67 8.01
C SER A 131 6.75 0.85 7.72
N HIS A 132 5.87 0.70 8.70
CA HIS A 132 4.60 -0.01 8.52
C HIS A 132 3.90 0.58 7.27
N ALA A 133 3.78 -0.23 6.22
CA ALA A 133 2.96 -0.03 5.03
C ALA A 133 3.06 1.32 4.25
N THR A 134 4.23 1.94 4.10
CA THR A 134 4.37 3.13 3.23
C THR A 134 4.90 2.78 1.84
N ALA A 135 3.99 2.69 0.87
CA ALA A 135 4.34 2.55 -0.55
C ALA A 135 4.86 3.88 -1.11
N HIS A 136 6.02 3.85 -1.77
CA HIS A 136 6.51 4.95 -2.59
C HIS A 136 6.04 4.75 -4.03
N ARG A 137 5.53 5.82 -4.63
CA ARG A 137 5.01 5.85 -6.00
C ARG A 137 5.84 6.77 -6.87
N LEU A 138 5.91 6.47 -8.16
CA LEU A 138 6.50 7.34 -9.18
C LEU A 138 5.39 7.83 -10.10
N LEU A 139 5.11 9.14 -10.08
CA LEU A 139 3.97 9.74 -10.78
C LEU A 139 4.41 10.70 -11.91
N PRO A 140 5.32 10.31 -12.83
CA PRO A 140 5.72 11.22 -13.91
C PRO A 140 4.53 11.52 -14.83
N THR A 141 4.48 12.75 -15.36
CA THR A 141 3.49 13.14 -16.39
C THR A 141 3.50 12.22 -17.61
N ASP A 142 4.67 11.66 -17.91
CA ASP A 142 4.89 10.69 -18.98
C ASP A 142 5.73 9.53 -18.46
N PRO A 143 5.25 8.27 -18.46
CA PRO A 143 6.06 7.13 -18.03
C PRO A 143 7.38 6.99 -18.78
N ALA A 144 7.46 7.43 -20.05
CA ALA A 144 8.70 7.44 -20.81
C ALA A 144 9.76 8.39 -20.22
N PHE A 145 9.39 9.26 -19.27
CA PHE A 145 10.32 10.03 -18.45
C PHE A 145 11.38 9.15 -17.82
N LEU A 146 10.98 7.99 -17.29
CA LEU A 146 11.87 7.05 -16.61
C LEU A 146 12.73 6.25 -17.57
N ALA A 147 12.47 6.26 -18.88
CA ALA A 147 13.30 5.61 -19.88
C ALA A 147 14.40 6.53 -20.45
N ARG A 148 14.51 7.76 -19.94
CA ARG A 148 15.46 8.76 -20.44
C ARG A 148 16.88 8.48 -19.95
N GLY A 149 17.84 8.67 -20.84
CA GLY A 149 19.26 8.52 -20.53
C GLY A 149 19.71 7.06 -20.46
N GLU A 150 21.02 6.85 -20.57
CA GLU A 150 21.61 5.52 -20.38
C GLU A 150 21.84 5.20 -18.90
N THR A 151 21.94 6.25 -18.07
CA THR A 151 22.22 6.19 -16.63
C THR A 151 21.03 6.65 -15.79
N LEU A 152 20.57 5.82 -14.85
CA LEU A 152 19.64 6.24 -13.79
C LEU A 152 20.43 6.60 -12.53
N VAL A 153 20.34 7.86 -12.10
CA VAL A 153 20.95 8.35 -10.86
C VAL A 153 19.91 8.34 -9.75
N LEU A 154 20.09 7.51 -8.72
CA LEU A 154 19.23 7.43 -7.55
C LEU A 154 19.84 8.27 -6.42
N VAL A 155 19.09 9.24 -5.90
CA VAL A 155 19.56 10.19 -4.88
C VAL A 155 18.84 9.97 -3.57
N ASP A 156 19.59 9.69 -2.52
CA ASP A 156 19.09 9.50 -1.16
C ASP A 156 19.92 10.34 -0.16
N ASP A 157 19.47 10.47 1.09
CA ASP A 157 20.29 11.10 2.14
C ASP A 157 21.36 10.13 2.67
N GLU A 158 21.00 8.86 2.85
CA GLU A 158 21.91 7.84 3.38
C GLU A 158 21.75 6.46 2.73
N VAL A 159 22.81 5.66 2.74
CA VAL A 159 22.75 4.24 2.35
C VAL A 159 23.28 3.36 3.47
N ILE A 160 22.41 2.56 4.09
CA ILE A 160 22.80 1.62 5.15
C ILE A 160 23.00 0.20 4.60
N THR A 161 21.95 -0.45 4.09
CA THR A 161 22.06 -1.81 3.50
C THR A 161 21.98 -1.81 1.98
N GLY A 162 21.48 -0.72 1.39
CA GLY A 162 21.20 -0.61 -0.05
C GLY A 162 20.00 -1.45 -0.53
N LYS A 163 19.28 -2.15 0.36
CA LYS A 163 18.19 -3.07 -0.03
C LYS A 163 17.02 -2.35 -0.71
N THR A 164 16.58 -1.21 -0.16
CA THR A 164 15.55 -0.36 -0.77
C THR A 164 15.94 0.04 -2.18
N ILE A 165 17.17 0.54 -2.37
CA ILE A 165 17.66 0.95 -3.68
C ILE A 165 17.72 -0.23 -4.68
N VAL A 166 18.18 -1.41 -4.25
CA VAL A 166 18.18 -2.60 -5.13
C VAL A 166 16.77 -3.01 -5.53
N ASN A 167 15.81 -2.96 -4.61
CA ASN A 167 14.41 -3.27 -4.90
C ASN A 167 13.83 -2.26 -5.90
N THR A 168 14.11 -0.96 -5.72
CA THR A 168 13.74 0.10 -6.67
C THR A 168 14.36 -0.14 -8.05
N ILE A 169 15.67 -0.43 -8.11
CA ILE A 169 16.37 -0.73 -9.37
C ILE A 169 15.71 -1.92 -10.07
N ARG A 170 15.40 -3.02 -9.35
CA ARG A 170 14.76 -4.20 -9.95
C ARG A 170 13.37 -3.88 -10.48
N ALA A 171 12.56 -3.16 -9.71
CA ALA A 171 11.21 -2.77 -10.09
C ALA A 171 11.23 -1.90 -11.35
N LEU A 172 12.14 -0.92 -11.39
CA LEU A 172 12.33 -0.04 -12.54
C LEU A 172 12.90 -0.77 -13.75
N HIS A 173 13.97 -1.57 -13.57
CA HIS A 173 14.66 -2.23 -14.67
C HIS A 173 13.76 -3.19 -15.45
N LYS A 174 12.72 -3.77 -14.83
CA LYS A 174 11.71 -4.60 -15.53
C LYS A 174 10.98 -3.82 -16.64
N LYS A 175 10.70 -2.53 -16.41
CA LYS A 175 9.93 -1.67 -17.32
C LYS A 175 10.81 -0.69 -18.12
N PHE A 176 11.84 -0.15 -17.46
CA PHE A 176 12.73 0.90 -17.93
C PHE A 176 14.18 0.47 -17.69
N PRO A 177 14.72 -0.47 -18.50
CA PRO A 177 16.08 -0.98 -18.30
C PRO A 177 17.12 0.10 -18.60
N HIS A 178 18.04 0.31 -17.66
CA HIS A 178 19.22 1.16 -17.83
C HIS A 178 20.48 0.32 -17.84
N LYS A 179 21.48 0.77 -18.60
CA LYS A 179 22.80 0.10 -18.67
C LYS A 179 23.64 0.39 -17.44
N HIS A 180 23.43 1.58 -16.85
CA HIS A 180 24.20 2.07 -15.73
C HIS A 180 23.29 2.65 -14.65
N TYR A 181 23.58 2.32 -13.39
CA TYR A 181 22.95 2.91 -12.21
C TYR A 181 24.00 3.64 -11.38
N VAL A 182 23.72 4.87 -10.99
CA VAL A 182 24.54 5.62 -10.03
C VAL A 182 23.71 5.86 -8.79
N VAL A 183 24.26 5.59 -7.61
CA VAL A 183 23.64 5.95 -6.33
C VAL A 183 24.41 7.09 -5.73
N ALA A 184 23.76 8.23 -5.49
CA ALA A 184 24.35 9.40 -4.88
C ALA A 184 23.70 9.62 -3.50
N ALA A 185 24.50 9.55 -2.44
CA ALA A 185 24.01 9.81 -1.07
C ALA A 185 24.91 10.77 -0.32
N LEU A 186 24.42 11.44 0.73
CA LEU A 186 25.32 12.22 1.57
C LEU A 186 26.31 11.30 2.29
N VAL A 187 25.81 10.21 2.85
CA VAL A 187 26.60 9.26 3.62
C VAL A 187 26.39 7.81 3.16
N ASP A 188 27.49 7.05 3.00
CA ASP A 188 27.46 5.61 2.76
C ASP A 188 27.93 4.85 4.01
N LEU A 189 27.02 4.13 4.63
CA LEU A 189 27.23 3.34 5.86
C LEU A 189 27.17 1.84 5.61
N ARG A 190 27.23 1.40 4.35
CA ARG A 190 27.21 -0.02 3.98
C ARG A 190 28.42 -0.76 4.53
N SER A 191 28.18 -1.99 4.97
CA SER A 191 29.24 -2.97 5.17
C SER A 191 29.80 -3.45 3.83
N GLU A 192 31.00 -4.04 3.83
CA GLU A 192 31.57 -4.70 2.64
C GLU A 192 30.64 -5.79 2.09
N ALA A 193 29.93 -6.50 2.98
CA ALA A 193 28.96 -7.50 2.58
C ALA A 193 27.75 -6.89 1.85
N ASP A 194 27.27 -5.73 2.30
CA ASP A 194 26.20 -4.97 1.64
C ASP A 194 26.64 -4.44 0.28
N ARG A 195 27.84 -3.84 0.19
CA ARG A 195 28.43 -3.39 -1.08
C ARG A 195 28.44 -4.51 -2.12
N GLY A 196 29.03 -5.66 -1.76
CA GLY A 196 29.08 -6.82 -2.65
C GLY A 196 27.70 -7.40 -2.99
N ARG A 197 26.72 -7.36 -2.07
CA ARG A 197 25.33 -7.79 -2.36
C ARG A 197 24.66 -6.88 -3.39
N MET A 198 24.90 -5.57 -3.30
CA MET A 198 24.34 -4.57 -4.19
C MET A 198 24.89 -4.74 -5.62
N GLU A 199 26.21 -4.81 -5.76
CA GLU A 199 26.90 -5.04 -7.03
C GLU A 199 26.46 -6.33 -7.71
N ARG A 200 26.43 -7.46 -6.98
CA ARG A 200 25.94 -8.74 -7.53
C ARG A 200 24.49 -8.67 -7.99
N SER A 201 23.67 -7.87 -7.30
CA SER A 201 22.26 -7.71 -7.66
C SER A 201 22.07 -6.95 -8.96
N VAL A 202 22.81 -5.85 -9.16
CA VAL A 202 22.75 -5.08 -10.40
C VAL A 202 23.42 -5.83 -11.56
N LYS A 203 24.54 -6.53 -11.30
CA LYS A 203 25.22 -7.36 -12.32
C LYS A 203 24.31 -8.45 -12.89
N ARG A 204 23.41 -9.04 -12.08
CA ARG A 204 22.41 -10.02 -12.56
C ARG A 204 21.40 -9.42 -13.56
N LEU A 205 21.19 -8.10 -13.52
CA LEU A 205 20.39 -7.36 -14.48
C LEU A 205 21.19 -6.97 -15.74
N ARG A 206 22.45 -7.42 -15.87
CA ARG A 206 23.37 -7.04 -16.95
C ARG A 206 23.62 -5.52 -17.02
N ALA A 207 23.60 -4.84 -15.87
CA ALA A 207 23.91 -3.43 -15.71
C ALA A 207 25.11 -3.21 -14.79
N THR A 208 25.67 -2.00 -14.80
CA THR A 208 26.72 -1.55 -13.87
C THR A 208 26.16 -0.68 -12.75
N LEU A 209 26.90 -0.60 -11.64
CA LEU A 209 26.54 0.19 -10.47
C LEU A 209 27.76 0.97 -9.97
N ASP A 210 27.63 2.29 -9.86
CA ASP A 210 28.53 3.15 -9.10
C ASP A 210 27.80 3.73 -7.89
N VAL A 211 28.50 3.84 -6.75
CA VAL A 211 27.97 4.52 -5.56
C VAL A 211 28.91 5.63 -5.14
N VAL A 212 28.38 6.84 -5.03
CA VAL A 212 29.13 8.04 -4.64
C VAL A 212 28.54 8.65 -3.38
N SER A 213 29.41 9.11 -2.50
CA SER A 213 29.03 9.77 -1.25
C SER A 213 29.94 10.95 -0.90
N LEU A 214 29.47 11.85 -0.02
CA LEU A 214 30.33 12.88 0.55
C LEU A 214 31.24 12.31 1.63
N ALA A 215 30.69 11.42 2.47
CA ALA A 215 31.41 10.68 3.48
C ALA A 215 30.99 9.20 3.50
N SER A 216 31.89 8.34 3.94
CA SER A 216 31.61 6.93 4.18
C SER A 216 32.03 6.52 5.59
N GLY A 217 31.33 5.54 6.15
CA GLY A 217 31.64 5.08 7.49
C GLY A 217 30.89 3.83 7.91
N GLU A 218 30.83 3.63 9.21
CA GLU A 218 30.20 2.49 9.85
C GLU A 218 29.28 2.98 10.97
N ILE A 219 28.16 2.28 11.14
CA ILE A 219 27.25 2.45 12.27
C ILE A 219 27.14 1.13 13.03
N GLU A 220 27.49 1.16 14.31
CA GLU A 220 27.31 0.03 15.23
C GLU A 220 26.04 0.24 16.04
N LEU A 221 25.14 -0.76 15.99
CA LEU A 221 23.85 -0.75 16.66
C LEU A 221 23.82 -1.87 17.70
N PRO A 222 23.55 -1.59 18.99
CA PRO A 222 23.33 -2.63 19.99
C PRO A 222 22.07 -3.46 19.70
N GLU A 223 22.08 -4.73 20.11
CA GLU A 223 20.95 -5.66 19.88
C GLU A 223 19.67 -5.20 20.59
N ASP A 224 19.79 -4.53 21.73
CA ASP A 224 18.69 -4.04 22.59
C ASP A 224 18.31 -2.58 22.31
N LEU A 225 18.81 -1.99 21.21
CA LEU A 225 18.64 -0.58 20.87
C LEU A 225 17.16 -0.16 20.77
N ALA A 226 16.31 -1.01 20.17
CA ALA A 226 14.89 -0.69 20.00
C ALA A 226 14.17 -0.58 21.35
N ASP A 227 14.39 -1.55 22.24
CA ASP A 227 13.78 -1.59 23.56
C ASP A 227 14.28 -0.44 24.45
N ASN A 228 15.59 -0.23 24.49
CA ASN A 228 16.19 0.85 25.27
C ASN A 228 15.81 2.23 24.75
N GLY A 229 15.73 2.39 23.42
CA GLY A 229 15.26 3.61 22.78
C GLY A 229 13.82 3.95 23.17
N ASN A 230 12.90 2.97 23.09
CA ASN A 230 11.51 3.18 23.47
C ASN A 230 11.36 3.50 24.98
N ARG A 231 12.08 2.79 25.85
CA ARG A 231 12.11 3.09 27.30
C ARG A 231 12.63 4.50 27.60
N LEU A 232 13.65 4.95 26.87
CA LEU A 232 14.19 6.30 27.00
C LEU A 232 13.14 7.35 26.60
N ILE A 233 12.43 7.13 25.48
CA ILE A 233 11.33 8.01 25.06
C ILE A 233 10.26 8.09 26.14
N ASP A 234 9.77 6.93 26.62
CA ASP A 234 8.73 6.87 27.65
C ASP A 234 9.18 7.60 28.93
N THR A 235 10.44 7.43 29.33
CA THR A 235 11.01 8.12 30.50
C THR A 235 11.01 9.64 30.32
N VAL A 236 11.48 10.14 29.18
CA VAL A 236 11.54 11.59 28.91
C VAL A 236 10.14 12.19 28.80
N GLU A 237 9.21 11.51 28.14
CA GLU A 237 7.83 11.96 28.00
C GLU A 237 7.10 11.98 29.35
N ASN A 238 7.26 10.94 30.19
CA ASN A 238 6.70 10.90 31.54
C ASN A 238 7.26 12.03 32.43
N LEU A 239 8.57 12.29 32.37
CA LEU A 239 9.18 13.39 33.11
C LEU A 239 8.66 14.75 32.66
N ARG A 240 8.42 14.94 31.36
CA ARG A 240 7.79 16.17 30.83
C ARG A 240 6.36 16.36 31.33
N GLN A 241 5.57 15.30 31.35
CA GLN A 241 4.21 15.34 31.89
C GLN A 241 4.20 15.70 33.38
N LEU A 242 5.10 15.09 34.16
CA LEU A 242 5.26 15.39 35.60
C LEU A 242 5.76 16.80 35.86
N ALA A 243 6.62 17.35 34.99
CA ALA A 243 7.12 18.71 35.09
C ALA A 243 6.05 19.78 34.80
N GLY A 244 4.86 19.39 34.31
CA GLY A 244 3.75 20.32 34.08
C GLY A 244 4.08 21.41 33.08
N VAL A 245 4.82 21.08 32.01
CA VAL A 245 5.14 22.04 30.94
C VAL A 245 3.84 22.45 30.25
N GLU A 246 3.32 23.61 30.63
CA GLU A 246 2.15 24.21 30.01
C GLU A 246 2.41 24.46 28.51
N PRO A 247 1.41 24.27 27.63
CA PRO A 247 1.52 24.65 26.23
C PRO A 247 1.90 26.13 26.10
N ILE A 248 2.59 26.50 25.02
CA ILE A 248 2.99 27.88 24.75
C ILE A 248 1.71 28.75 24.65
N ARG A 249 1.43 29.51 25.71
CA ARG A 249 0.33 30.49 25.79
C ARG A 249 0.81 31.87 25.35
N GLY A 250 1.67 31.91 24.34
CA GLY A 250 2.15 33.14 23.73
C GLY A 250 1.00 33.95 23.12
N GLN A 251 1.15 35.27 23.10
CA GLN A 251 0.24 36.12 22.34
C GLN A 251 0.35 35.73 20.86
N ARG A 252 -0.79 35.41 20.24
CA ARG A 252 -0.84 35.01 18.83
C ARG A 252 -0.32 36.16 17.96
N GLY A 253 0.75 35.88 17.22
CA GLY A 253 1.32 36.75 16.21
C GLY A 253 0.39 36.96 15.02
N GLU A 254 0.77 37.92 14.17
CA GLU A 254 0.02 38.27 12.98
C GLU A 254 0.20 37.21 11.89
N VAL A 255 -0.89 36.74 11.31
CA VAL A 255 -0.86 35.80 10.17
C VAL A 255 -1.18 36.56 8.89
N VAL A 256 -0.27 36.50 7.91
CA VAL A 256 -0.40 37.15 6.60
C VAL A 256 -0.45 36.08 5.51
N GLN A 257 -1.50 36.09 4.71
CA GLN A 257 -1.65 35.20 3.56
C GLN A 257 -1.02 35.80 2.31
N VAL A 258 -0.29 34.98 1.55
CA VAL A 258 0.35 35.34 0.28
C VAL A 258 0.06 34.24 -0.73
N VAL A 259 -0.77 34.55 -1.72
CA VAL A 259 -0.91 33.68 -2.89
C VAL A 259 0.29 33.94 -3.80
N ALA A 260 1.13 32.92 -4.01
CA ALA A 260 2.30 33.05 -4.87
C ALA A 260 1.86 33.32 -6.31
N THR A 261 2.52 34.26 -7.00
CA THR A 261 2.34 34.46 -8.45
C THR A 261 3.16 33.42 -9.21
N TRP A 262 2.82 32.15 -8.97
CA TRP A 262 3.50 30.99 -9.52
C TRP A 262 2.64 30.38 -10.63
N PRO A 263 3.11 30.34 -11.88
CA PRO A 263 2.27 29.85 -12.98
C PRO A 263 1.93 28.37 -12.81
N ARG A 264 0.65 27.99 -13.01
CA ARG A 264 0.19 26.59 -12.87
C ARG A 264 0.93 25.59 -13.74
N ALA A 265 1.45 26.03 -14.89
CA ALA A 265 2.23 25.19 -15.81
C ALA A 265 3.69 24.97 -15.36
N VAL A 266 4.15 25.68 -14.33
CA VAL A 266 5.51 25.56 -13.80
C VAL A 266 5.48 24.64 -12.59
N PRO A 267 6.13 23.47 -12.63
CA PRO A 267 6.15 22.54 -11.51
C PRO A 267 6.86 23.14 -10.29
N GLU A 268 6.22 23.05 -9.13
CA GLU A 268 6.75 23.44 -7.82
C GLU A 268 7.83 22.48 -7.31
N GLY A 269 7.91 21.29 -7.90
CA GLY A 269 8.82 20.23 -7.50
C GLY A 269 8.98 19.16 -8.57
N GLY A 270 9.60 18.04 -8.19
CA GLY A 270 9.94 16.96 -9.11
C GLY A 270 8.88 15.86 -9.16
N ARG A 271 7.75 16.02 -8.46
CA ARG A 271 6.74 14.97 -8.25
C ARG A 271 6.25 14.35 -9.56
N HIS A 272 6.04 15.21 -10.56
CA HIS A 272 5.51 14.83 -11.88
C HIS A 272 6.54 14.92 -13.01
N GLY A 273 7.82 15.05 -12.65
CA GLY A 273 8.94 15.24 -13.56
C GLY A 273 9.28 16.71 -13.78
N PHE A 274 10.57 17.02 -13.73
CA PHE A 274 11.14 18.33 -13.95
C PHE A 274 12.20 18.21 -15.05
N VAL A 275 12.08 19.00 -16.11
CA VAL A 275 13.03 18.97 -17.24
C VAL A 275 13.89 20.24 -17.24
N PRO A 276 15.17 20.18 -17.66
CA PRO A 276 16.05 21.36 -17.66
C PRO A 276 15.49 22.57 -18.42
N GLY A 277 14.68 22.34 -19.46
CA GLY A 277 14.01 23.41 -20.21
C GLY A 277 13.02 24.26 -19.39
N ALA A 278 12.52 23.76 -18.25
CA ALA A 278 11.60 24.48 -17.36
C ALA A 278 12.31 25.42 -16.36
N ALA A 279 13.66 25.35 -16.27
CA ALA A 279 14.42 26.07 -15.25
C ALA A 279 14.20 27.58 -15.31
N GLY A 280 14.21 28.21 -16.49
CA GLY A 280 14.04 29.67 -16.60
C GLY A 280 12.69 30.19 -16.08
N SER A 281 11.60 29.47 -16.37
CA SER A 281 10.27 29.81 -15.86
C SER A 281 10.15 29.57 -14.35
N TYR A 282 10.80 28.52 -13.84
CA TYR A 282 10.87 28.21 -12.42
C TYR A 282 11.63 29.30 -11.64
N GLU A 283 12.81 29.71 -12.12
CA GLU A 283 13.58 30.80 -11.52
C GLU A 283 12.79 32.11 -11.47
N SER A 284 12.02 32.39 -12.52
CA SER A 284 11.14 33.57 -12.58
C SER A 284 10.04 33.49 -11.52
N ALA A 285 9.40 32.33 -11.36
CA ALA A 285 8.37 32.11 -10.35
C ALA A 285 8.93 32.24 -8.92
N VAL A 286 10.11 31.67 -8.66
CA VAL A 286 10.83 31.82 -7.38
C VAL A 286 11.13 33.29 -7.09
N THR A 287 11.70 34.01 -8.07
CA THR A 287 12.08 35.42 -7.91
C THR A 287 10.87 36.30 -7.59
N VAL A 288 9.77 36.14 -8.32
CA VAL A 288 8.53 36.90 -8.08
C VAL A 288 7.93 36.56 -6.72
N THR A 289 7.90 35.28 -6.34
CA THR A 289 7.39 34.84 -5.04
C THR A 289 8.25 35.39 -3.89
N ALA A 290 9.57 35.33 -4.00
CA ALA A 290 10.49 35.91 -3.04
C ALA A 290 10.30 37.44 -2.91
N ALA A 291 10.09 38.16 -4.01
CA ALA A 291 9.79 39.59 -3.96
C ALA A 291 8.45 39.90 -3.25
N ALA A 292 7.42 39.07 -3.45
CA ALA A 292 6.14 39.19 -2.75
C ALA A 292 6.29 38.96 -1.23
N ILE A 293 7.14 38.02 -0.83
CA ILE A 293 7.43 37.73 0.58
C ILE A 293 8.28 38.84 1.21
N ALA A 294 9.28 39.36 0.49
CA ALA A 294 10.23 40.36 1.01
C ALA A 294 9.55 41.61 1.59
N GLY A 295 8.43 42.06 1.00
CA GLY A 295 7.65 43.20 1.51
C GLY A 295 6.79 42.92 2.75
N ARG A 296 6.76 41.67 3.23
CA ARG A 296 5.88 41.22 4.32
C ARG A 296 6.65 40.67 5.52
N ILE A 297 7.94 40.39 5.35
CA ILE A 297 8.84 39.93 6.41
C ILE A 297 9.64 41.11 6.99
N PRO A 298 10.03 41.05 8.28
CA PRO A 298 10.89 42.03 8.91
C PRO A 298 12.36 41.83 8.50
N ASP A 299 13.26 42.63 9.05
CA ASP A 299 14.70 42.59 8.73
C ASP A 299 15.50 41.55 9.51
N GLY A 300 15.00 41.14 10.68
CA GLY A 300 15.69 40.21 11.56
C GLY A 300 15.66 38.75 11.09
N PRO A 301 15.87 37.81 12.02
CA PRO A 301 15.88 36.38 11.74
C PRO A 301 14.54 35.91 11.16
N VAL A 302 14.60 35.23 10.02
CA VAL A 302 13.44 34.67 9.33
C VAL A 302 13.67 33.19 9.04
N HIS A 303 12.65 32.37 9.31
CA HIS A 303 12.69 30.95 9.00
C HIS A 303 11.71 30.62 7.87
N ILE A 304 12.18 29.90 6.85
CA ILE A 304 11.34 29.38 5.77
C ILE A 304 11.05 27.90 6.05
N LEU A 305 9.79 27.55 6.23
CA LEU A 305 9.35 26.20 6.54
C LEU A 305 8.57 25.62 5.35
N GLY A 306 9.10 24.56 4.72
CA GLY A 306 8.37 23.75 3.75
C GLY A 306 7.58 22.62 4.40
N THR A 307 6.77 21.90 3.62
CA THR A 307 5.97 20.78 4.12
C THR A 307 6.38 19.45 3.53
N GLU A 308 6.78 18.49 4.37
CA GLU A 308 7.08 17.10 4.01
C GLU A 308 8.00 16.95 2.77
N GLU A 309 7.43 16.59 1.61
CA GLU A 309 8.13 16.40 0.34
C GLU A 309 8.27 17.68 -0.50
N LEU A 310 7.60 18.78 -0.14
CA LEU A 310 7.75 20.11 -0.76
C LEU A 310 8.99 20.81 -0.18
N MET A 311 10.17 20.29 -0.54
CA MET A 311 11.45 20.83 -0.05
C MET A 311 12.11 21.83 -1.02
N TYR A 312 11.99 21.61 -2.34
CA TYR A 312 12.78 22.37 -3.31
C TYR A 312 12.30 23.82 -3.48
N ALA A 313 11.01 24.07 -3.73
CA ALA A 313 10.50 25.44 -3.85
C ALA A 313 10.78 26.32 -2.62
N PRO A 314 10.54 25.87 -1.38
CA PRO A 314 10.84 26.68 -0.19
C PRO A 314 12.35 26.93 -0.01
N LEU A 315 13.21 25.94 -0.31
CA LEU A 315 14.65 26.12 -0.32
C LEU A 315 15.07 27.21 -1.33
N ARG A 316 14.53 27.17 -2.55
CA ARG A 316 14.86 28.15 -3.59
C ARG A 316 14.34 29.55 -3.25
N ILE A 317 13.16 29.66 -2.62
CA ILE A 317 12.63 30.92 -2.08
C ILE A 317 13.54 31.45 -0.96
N ALA A 318 14.00 30.59 -0.06
CA ALA A 318 14.93 30.97 1.02
C ALA A 318 16.25 31.52 0.45
N SER A 319 16.82 30.86 -0.55
CA SER A 319 18.02 31.34 -1.26
C SER A 319 17.79 32.70 -1.92
N ALA A 320 16.69 32.86 -2.66
CA ALA A 320 16.38 34.12 -3.35
C ALA A 320 16.19 35.31 -2.38
N LEU A 321 15.57 35.06 -1.22
CA LEU A 321 15.45 36.08 -0.17
C LEU A 321 16.81 36.42 0.46
N ALA A 322 17.68 35.43 0.66
CA ALA A 322 19.01 35.62 1.23
C ALA A 322 19.90 36.44 0.28
N ASP A 323 19.89 36.10 -1.02
CA ASP A 323 20.62 36.82 -2.06
C ASP A 323 20.12 38.25 -2.20
N ARG A 324 18.80 38.46 -2.11
CA ARG A 324 18.21 39.79 -2.11
C ARG A 324 18.68 40.64 -0.93
N ARG A 325 18.62 40.11 0.31
CA ARG A 325 19.13 40.82 1.50
C ARG A 325 20.62 41.15 1.35
N ALA A 326 21.41 40.22 0.83
CA ALA A 326 22.83 40.44 0.58
C ALA A 326 23.09 41.55 -0.46
N ALA A 327 22.34 41.57 -1.56
CA ALA A 327 22.42 42.62 -2.59
C ALA A 327 22.01 44.00 -2.07
N GLU A 328 21.10 44.06 -1.10
CA GLU A 328 20.69 45.28 -0.39
C GLU A 328 21.68 45.69 0.74
N GLY A 329 22.76 44.94 0.96
CA GLY A 329 23.75 45.22 2.02
C GLY A 329 23.25 44.91 3.43
N ARG A 330 22.21 44.08 3.57
CA ARG A 330 21.56 43.74 4.84
C ARG A 330 22.11 42.42 5.40
N ARG A 331 21.97 42.22 6.71
CA ARG A 331 22.24 40.92 7.35
C ARG A 331 21.26 39.87 6.81
N HIS A 332 21.77 38.67 6.53
CA HIS A 332 21.00 37.56 5.97
C HIS A 332 20.86 36.45 7.02
N GLU A 333 19.92 36.63 7.95
CA GLU A 333 19.57 35.62 8.96
C GLU A 333 18.35 34.83 8.46
N ILE A 334 18.51 34.13 7.33
CA ILE A 334 17.48 33.29 6.74
C ILE A 334 17.88 31.83 6.89
N THR A 335 17.02 31.05 7.55
CA THR A 335 17.17 29.59 7.65
C THR A 335 16.00 28.89 6.99
N TYR A 336 16.18 27.63 6.66
CA TYR A 336 15.21 26.79 5.99
C TYR A 336 15.11 25.42 6.69
N SER A 337 13.89 24.92 6.86
CA SER A 337 13.65 23.51 7.19
C SER A 337 12.31 23.03 6.62
N THR A 338 11.89 21.80 6.94
CA THR A 338 10.56 21.30 6.58
C THR A 338 9.88 20.54 7.71
N THR A 339 8.58 20.34 7.59
CA THR A 339 7.84 19.38 8.42
C THR A 339 8.20 17.92 8.06
N THR A 340 7.85 16.99 8.94
CA THR A 340 8.08 15.55 8.76
C THR A 340 7.01 14.72 9.46
N ARG A 341 6.87 13.47 9.03
CA ARG A 341 6.03 12.45 9.65
C ARG A 341 6.72 11.67 10.77
N SER A 342 8.05 11.75 10.85
CA SER A 342 8.81 10.93 11.80
C SER A 342 8.64 11.45 13.23
N PRO A 343 8.15 10.63 14.18
CA PRO A 343 8.01 11.02 15.59
C PRO A 343 9.36 10.92 16.31
N VAL A 344 10.22 11.91 16.08
CA VAL A 344 11.51 12.05 16.73
C VAL A 344 11.34 12.63 18.14
N LEU A 345 11.97 12.00 19.12
CA LEU A 345 12.04 12.48 20.49
C LEU A 345 12.76 13.83 20.48
N ALA A 346 12.11 14.89 20.96
CA ALA A 346 12.78 16.13 21.30
C ALA A 346 13.41 16.02 22.69
N VAL A 347 14.59 16.59 22.92
CA VAL A 347 15.22 16.73 24.25
C VAL A 347 15.93 18.08 24.32
N GLU A 348 15.60 18.90 25.32
CA GLU A 348 16.22 20.21 25.50
C GLU A 348 17.63 20.07 26.09
N ASP A 349 18.54 19.53 25.30
CA ASP A 349 19.94 19.29 25.66
C ASP A 349 20.84 19.84 24.55
N PRO A 350 21.85 20.68 24.86
CA PRO A 350 22.80 21.18 23.88
C PRO A 350 23.53 20.09 23.08
N GLY A 351 23.73 18.91 23.67
CA GLY A 351 24.33 17.74 23.05
C GLY A 351 23.37 16.86 22.25
N TYR A 352 22.14 17.29 21.99
CA TYR A 352 21.15 16.51 21.24
C TYR A 352 20.57 17.27 20.03
N ALA A 353 20.30 16.54 18.95
CA ALA A 353 19.97 17.09 17.63
C ALA A 353 18.61 17.80 17.60
N ILE A 354 17.59 17.19 18.21
CA ILE A 354 16.20 17.65 18.16
C ILE A 354 15.81 18.20 19.52
N ARG A 355 15.75 19.52 19.66
CA ARG A 355 15.56 20.17 20.98
C ARG A 355 14.14 20.59 21.26
N THR A 356 13.41 20.99 20.23
CA THR A 356 11.98 21.33 20.33
C THR A 356 11.20 20.64 19.23
N ALA A 357 9.91 20.38 19.50
CA ALA A 357 8.98 19.80 18.56
C ALA A 357 7.66 20.55 18.62
N ILE A 358 7.13 20.93 17.47
CA ILE A 358 5.74 21.29 17.27
C ILE A 358 5.04 20.03 16.76
N THR A 359 3.93 19.65 17.37
CA THR A 359 3.07 18.56 16.91
C THR A 359 1.73 19.16 16.47
N PHE A 360 1.28 18.79 15.29
CA PHE A 360 0.02 19.26 14.70
C PHE A 360 -0.64 18.11 13.90
N PRO A 361 -1.96 18.12 13.69
CA PRO A 361 -2.62 17.11 12.87
C PRO A 361 -2.13 17.16 11.41
N SER A 362 -2.24 16.04 10.69
CA SER A 362 -2.11 16.07 9.23
C SER A 362 -3.13 17.04 8.64
N HIS A 363 -2.68 17.86 7.69
CA HIS A 363 -3.50 18.84 6.99
C HIS A 363 -3.63 18.52 5.50
N ASP A 364 -3.10 17.39 5.04
CA ASP A 364 -3.34 16.81 3.73
C ASP A 364 -4.07 15.46 3.87
N ALA A 365 -4.32 14.76 2.76
CA ALA A 365 -4.91 13.41 2.72
C ALA A 365 -3.80 12.37 2.49
N PRO A 366 -3.00 12.02 3.51
CA PRO A 366 -1.83 11.19 3.32
C PRO A 366 -2.19 9.71 3.16
N ALA A 367 -1.43 8.97 2.36
CA ALA A 367 -1.67 7.55 2.12
C ALA A 367 -1.48 6.65 3.36
N ASP A 368 -0.86 7.17 4.43
CA ASP A 368 -0.64 6.47 5.70
C ASP A 368 -1.71 6.77 6.77
N GLY A 369 -2.77 7.51 6.40
CA GLY A 369 -3.90 7.85 7.26
C GLY A 369 -3.66 9.07 8.15
N ASP A 370 -4.72 9.49 8.84
CA ASP A 370 -4.66 10.63 9.75
C ASP A 370 -3.64 10.38 10.87
N GLY A 371 -2.75 11.34 11.09
CA GLY A 371 -1.68 11.18 12.08
C GLY A 371 -0.90 12.46 12.36
N PRO A 372 -0.18 12.51 13.49
CA PRO A 372 0.57 13.70 13.87
C PRO A 372 1.69 13.99 12.87
N ARG A 373 1.93 15.28 12.66
CA ARG A 373 3.03 15.84 11.89
C ARG A 373 3.89 16.69 12.80
N PHE A 374 5.16 16.83 12.44
CA PHE A 374 6.17 17.44 13.30
C PHE A 374 6.95 18.52 12.57
N ALA A 375 7.23 19.61 13.27
CA ALA A 375 8.25 20.59 12.89
C ALA A 375 9.23 20.73 14.06
N TYR A 376 10.53 20.67 13.78
CA TYR A 376 11.56 20.55 14.82
C TYR A 376 12.43 21.80 14.92
N ASN A 377 12.95 22.04 16.13
CA ASN A 377 13.91 23.11 16.43
C ASN A 377 13.43 24.54 16.12
N LEU A 378 12.12 24.76 16.11
CA LEU A 378 11.51 26.09 16.15
C LEU A 378 11.28 26.46 17.62
N ARG A 379 11.84 27.58 18.06
CA ARG A 379 11.74 28.05 19.46
C ARG A 379 11.05 29.40 19.50
N GLU A 380 10.33 29.65 20.58
CA GLU A 380 9.68 30.93 20.82
C GLU A 380 10.71 32.06 20.81
N GLY A 381 10.42 33.14 20.08
CA GLY A 381 11.28 34.31 19.98
C GLY A 381 12.57 34.12 19.16
N ALA A 382 12.82 32.95 18.58
CA ALA A 382 14.00 32.72 17.74
C ALA A 382 13.92 33.41 16.37
N TYR A 383 12.70 33.71 15.91
CA TYR A 383 12.45 34.31 14.61
C TYR A 383 11.47 35.47 14.73
N GLU A 384 11.75 36.57 14.04
CA GLU A 384 10.82 37.69 13.92
C GLU A 384 9.69 37.38 12.93
N ALA A 385 9.95 36.51 11.94
CA ALA A 385 8.91 35.91 11.14
C ALA A 385 9.21 34.46 10.73
N ILE A 386 8.15 33.66 10.61
CA ILE A 386 8.19 32.33 10.00
C ILE A 386 7.38 32.38 8.71
N VAL A 387 7.99 32.00 7.59
CA VAL A 387 7.34 31.87 6.30
C VAL A 387 7.02 30.40 6.07
N LEU A 388 5.76 30.03 6.18
CA LEU A 388 5.29 28.69 5.86
C LEU A 388 4.95 28.63 4.38
N VAL A 389 5.59 27.72 3.63
CA VAL A 389 5.32 27.50 2.22
C VAL A 389 4.61 26.16 2.06
N VAL A 390 3.40 26.19 1.51
CA VAL A 390 2.54 25.03 1.26
C VAL A 390 2.16 24.97 -0.21
N ASP A 391 1.86 23.77 -0.72
CA ASP A 391 1.20 23.63 -2.01
C ASP A 391 -0.32 23.68 -1.86
N GLU A 392 -1.02 24.10 -2.92
CA GLU A 392 -2.48 24.31 -2.94
C GLU A 392 -3.30 23.15 -2.32
N PRO A 393 -2.99 21.85 -2.57
CA PRO A 393 -3.71 20.74 -1.92
C PRO A 393 -3.49 20.62 -0.41
N ALA A 394 -2.37 21.13 0.11
CA ALA A 394 -2.03 21.08 1.54
C ALA A 394 -2.53 22.30 2.32
N ASP A 395 -3.03 23.35 1.63
CA ASP A 395 -3.60 24.56 2.21
C ASP A 395 -5.09 24.36 2.59
N THR A 396 -5.31 23.44 3.54
CA THR A 396 -6.66 23.04 3.98
C THR A 396 -7.13 23.79 5.22
N THR A 397 -8.41 23.69 5.56
CA THR A 397 -8.95 24.25 6.81
C THR A 397 -8.19 23.76 8.04
N ALA A 398 -7.79 22.48 8.08
CA ALA A 398 -7.05 21.88 9.19
C ALA A 398 -5.66 22.50 9.40
N LEU A 399 -5.07 23.10 8.35
CA LEU A 399 -3.82 23.83 8.47
C LEU A 399 -3.97 25.11 9.34
N HIS A 400 -5.14 25.76 9.26
CA HIS A 400 -5.40 27.08 9.85
C HIS A 400 -6.21 27.07 11.15
N GLU A 401 -6.88 25.96 11.47
CA GLU A 401 -7.69 25.84 12.68
C GLU A 401 -6.85 25.87 13.97
N GLU A 402 -7.52 25.99 15.12
CA GLU A 402 -6.84 25.97 16.43
C GLU A 402 -6.10 24.64 16.63
N GLY A 403 -4.83 24.69 16.99
CA GLY A 403 -3.97 23.51 17.08
C GLY A 403 -3.33 23.06 15.75
N GLY A 404 -3.79 23.59 14.62
CA GLY A 404 -3.15 23.42 13.30
C GLY A 404 -1.80 24.13 13.22
N LEU A 405 -1.02 23.83 12.18
CA LEU A 405 0.36 24.32 12.05
C LEU A 405 0.44 25.85 12.07
N VAL A 406 -0.46 26.55 11.37
CA VAL A 406 -0.44 28.03 11.32
C VAL A 406 -0.69 28.63 12.71
N ASP A 407 -1.61 28.06 13.50
CA ASP A 407 -1.86 28.51 14.86
C ASP A 407 -0.65 28.28 15.77
N GLN A 408 -0.03 27.11 15.67
CA GLN A 408 1.18 26.76 16.44
C GLN A 408 2.35 27.70 16.11
N LEU A 409 2.58 27.99 14.82
CA LEU A 409 3.63 28.93 14.39
C LEU A 409 3.34 30.36 14.85
N ALA A 410 2.08 30.78 14.83
CA ALA A 410 1.68 32.12 15.27
C ALA A 410 1.88 32.31 16.78
N ARG A 411 1.98 31.24 17.56
CA ARG A 411 2.34 31.31 18.99
C ARG A 411 3.85 31.40 19.23
N LEU A 412 4.69 31.13 18.22
CA LEU A 412 6.15 31.12 18.32
C LEU A 412 6.82 32.38 17.79
N ALA A 413 6.22 33.02 16.79
CA ALA A 413 6.78 34.17 16.10
C ALA A 413 5.78 35.33 16.04
N PRO A 414 6.24 36.60 16.13
CA PRO A 414 5.38 37.77 16.01
C PRO A 414 4.62 37.85 14.68
N ARG A 415 5.17 37.24 13.61
CA ARG A 415 4.55 37.19 12.30
C ARG A 415 4.72 35.83 11.63
N VAL A 416 3.64 35.32 11.06
CA VAL A 416 3.64 34.15 10.19
C VAL A 416 3.16 34.56 8.80
N VAL A 417 3.96 34.27 7.79
CA VAL A 417 3.59 34.50 6.38
C VAL A 417 3.29 33.14 5.76
N VAL A 418 2.04 32.88 5.41
CA VAL A 418 1.64 31.64 4.73
C VAL A 418 1.66 31.89 3.23
N VAL A 419 2.43 31.10 2.50
CA VAL A 419 2.65 31.20 1.06
C VAL A 419 2.10 29.96 0.39
N THR A 420 1.04 30.12 -0.39
CA THR A 420 0.42 29.01 -1.12
C THR A 420 0.93 29.01 -2.56
N VAL A 421 1.60 27.92 -2.95
CA VAL A 421 2.08 27.67 -4.31
C VAL A 421 1.08 26.75 -5.03
N PRO A 422 0.59 27.09 -6.23
CA PRO A 422 -0.24 26.17 -7.00
C PRO A 422 0.50 24.87 -7.26
N ALA A 423 -0.14 23.74 -6.97
CA ALA A 423 0.43 22.44 -7.33
C ALA A 423 0.31 22.23 -8.84
N PHE A 424 1.40 21.83 -9.49
CA PHE A 424 1.36 21.38 -10.86
C PHE A 424 0.62 20.05 -10.91
N THR A 425 -0.58 20.09 -11.48
CA THR A 425 -1.31 18.89 -11.88
C THR A 425 -1.06 18.70 -13.37
N PRO A 426 -0.47 17.57 -13.80
CA PRO A 426 -0.45 17.23 -15.21
C PRO A 426 -1.88 17.29 -15.73
N GLU A 427 -2.13 17.99 -16.85
CA GLU A 427 -3.41 17.86 -17.52
C GLU A 427 -3.63 16.36 -17.78
N PRO A 428 -4.80 15.80 -17.44
CA PRO A 428 -5.15 14.46 -17.87
C PRO A 428 -4.90 14.44 -19.37
N ARG A 429 -4.04 13.51 -19.82
CA ARG A 429 -3.74 13.33 -21.24
C ARG A 429 -5.07 13.34 -22.00
N HIS A 430 -5.35 14.39 -22.77
CA HIS A 430 -6.57 14.50 -23.59
C HIS A 430 -6.58 13.46 -24.73
N ASP A 431 -5.44 12.79 -24.93
CA ASP A 431 -5.20 11.62 -25.77
C ASP A 431 -5.46 10.28 -25.05
N GLN A 432 -5.77 10.28 -23.75
CA GLN A 432 -6.43 9.14 -23.10
C GLN A 432 -7.95 9.34 -23.21
N PRO A 433 -8.67 8.51 -23.98
CA PRO A 433 -10.12 8.56 -23.96
C PRO A 433 -10.61 8.35 -22.52
N ALA A 434 -11.68 9.04 -22.13
CA ALA A 434 -12.37 8.83 -20.85
C ALA A 434 -12.35 7.34 -20.51
N ARG A 435 -11.77 6.97 -19.35
CA ARG A 435 -11.40 5.61 -18.95
C ARG A 435 -12.43 4.61 -19.48
N GLN A 436 -12.15 4.02 -20.65
CA GLN A 436 -13.09 3.12 -21.29
C GLN A 436 -12.95 1.79 -20.56
N LEU A 437 -13.70 1.65 -19.46
CA LEU A 437 -13.70 0.44 -18.66
C LEU A 437 -14.13 -0.72 -19.57
N PRO A 438 -13.45 -1.88 -19.49
CA PRO A 438 -13.80 -3.02 -20.32
C PRO A 438 -15.26 -3.43 -20.11
N ALA A 439 -15.92 -3.89 -21.17
CA ALA A 439 -17.27 -4.41 -21.08
C ALA A 439 -17.28 -5.81 -20.44
N PRO A 440 -18.28 -6.16 -19.63
CA PRO A 440 -18.44 -7.52 -19.14
C PRO A 440 -18.66 -8.51 -20.28
N LEU A 441 -18.17 -9.73 -20.10
CA LEU A 441 -18.44 -10.85 -21.01
C LEU A 441 -19.68 -11.62 -20.54
N HIS A 442 -20.36 -12.29 -21.48
CA HIS A 442 -21.61 -13.00 -21.21
C HIS A 442 -21.69 -14.31 -21.99
N GLY A 443 -22.43 -15.28 -21.43
CA GLY A 443 -22.80 -16.47 -22.17
C GLY A 443 -23.75 -16.17 -23.34
N PRO A 444 -23.76 -17.00 -24.39
CA PRO A 444 -22.91 -18.17 -24.61
C PRO A 444 -21.53 -17.82 -25.22
N ALA A 445 -21.25 -16.53 -25.47
CA ALA A 445 -19.98 -16.11 -26.06
C ALA A 445 -18.79 -16.33 -25.10
N PHE A 446 -19.03 -16.21 -23.80
CA PHE A 446 -18.06 -16.49 -22.75
C PHE A 446 -18.75 -17.14 -21.54
N GLY A 447 -18.41 -18.40 -21.30
CA GLY A 447 -19.01 -19.23 -20.26
C GLY A 447 -20.34 -19.86 -20.66
N SER A 448 -20.77 -20.88 -19.91
CA SER A 448 -21.94 -21.70 -20.23
C SER A 448 -23.24 -21.31 -19.52
N TYR A 449 -23.19 -20.41 -18.53
CA TYR A 449 -24.39 -19.83 -17.95
C TYR A 449 -25.13 -18.93 -18.95
N GLU A 450 -26.43 -18.71 -18.74
CA GLU A 450 -27.20 -17.80 -19.59
C GLU A 450 -26.70 -16.35 -19.47
N ARG A 451 -26.94 -15.53 -20.49
CA ARG A 451 -26.53 -14.11 -20.53
C ARG A 451 -26.91 -13.33 -19.26
N ASP A 452 -28.10 -13.62 -18.74
CA ASP A 452 -28.70 -12.93 -17.60
C ASP A 452 -28.37 -13.59 -16.25
N ASP A 453 -27.78 -14.80 -16.25
CA ASP A 453 -27.41 -15.50 -15.01
C ASP A 453 -26.16 -14.84 -14.37
N VAL A 454 -25.18 -14.40 -15.17
CA VAL A 454 -23.93 -13.78 -14.68
C VAL A 454 -23.23 -12.96 -15.77
N ALA A 455 -22.72 -11.80 -15.39
CA ALA A 455 -21.80 -10.98 -16.19
C ALA A 455 -20.35 -11.19 -15.71
N TRP A 456 -19.43 -11.52 -16.60
CA TRP A 456 -18.04 -11.83 -16.26
C TRP A 456 -17.15 -10.59 -16.39
N LEU A 457 -16.59 -10.14 -15.27
CA LEU A 457 -15.61 -9.05 -15.23
C LEU A 457 -14.19 -9.64 -15.31
N VAL A 458 -13.90 -10.25 -16.47
CA VAL A 458 -12.58 -10.80 -16.82
C VAL A 458 -12.30 -10.57 -18.29
N LYS A 459 -11.02 -10.57 -18.66
CA LYS A 459 -10.57 -10.57 -20.04
C LYS A 459 -10.54 -12.00 -20.58
N ASP A 460 -11.11 -12.22 -21.75
CA ASP A 460 -11.06 -13.51 -22.44
C ASP A 460 -9.63 -13.81 -22.90
N LEU A 461 -9.07 -14.91 -22.42
CA LEU A 461 -7.76 -15.41 -22.83
C LEU A 461 -7.90 -16.75 -23.59
N PRO A 462 -6.97 -17.05 -24.50
CA PRO A 462 -6.97 -18.33 -25.21
C PRO A 462 -6.94 -19.54 -24.27
N ALA A 463 -7.66 -20.61 -24.59
CA ALA A 463 -7.77 -21.81 -23.76
C ALA A 463 -6.41 -22.40 -23.31
N GLU A 464 -5.36 -22.26 -24.11
CA GLU A 464 -3.99 -22.71 -23.82
C GLU A 464 -3.36 -22.04 -22.59
N THR A 465 -3.87 -20.87 -22.15
CA THR A 465 -3.40 -20.23 -20.90
C THR A 465 -3.97 -20.90 -19.66
N SER A 466 -4.90 -21.84 -19.82
CA SER A 466 -5.45 -22.65 -18.74
C SER A 466 -4.63 -23.91 -18.53
N ALA A 467 -4.24 -24.18 -17.28
CA ALA A 467 -3.57 -25.42 -16.89
C ALA A 467 -4.54 -26.61 -16.68
N GLU A 468 -5.85 -26.48 -16.98
CA GLU A 468 -6.78 -27.61 -16.77
C GLU A 468 -6.66 -28.62 -17.93
N THR A 469 -6.38 -29.87 -17.59
CA THR A 469 -6.14 -30.97 -18.56
C THR A 469 -7.45 -31.56 -19.12
N PRO A 470 -7.42 -32.17 -20.32
CA PRO A 470 -8.57 -32.85 -20.93
C PRO A 470 -9.00 -34.12 -20.19
N GLU A 471 -10.18 -34.64 -20.53
CA GLU A 471 -10.81 -35.81 -19.90
C GLU A 471 -9.93 -37.08 -19.92
N ASP A 472 -9.71 -37.65 -18.73
CA ASP A 472 -9.08 -38.93 -18.46
C ASP A 472 -9.88 -39.75 -17.41
N GLU A 473 -9.34 -40.87 -16.93
CA GLU A 473 -10.02 -41.72 -15.93
C GLU A 473 -10.26 -40.98 -14.59
N GLU A 474 -9.37 -40.07 -14.19
CA GLU A 474 -9.54 -39.24 -12.99
C GLU A 474 -10.74 -38.28 -13.15
N ALA A 475 -10.92 -37.70 -14.34
CA ALA A 475 -12.08 -36.86 -14.63
C ALA A 475 -13.43 -37.61 -14.48
N GLN A 476 -13.47 -38.91 -14.78
CA GLN A 476 -14.67 -39.72 -14.58
C GLN A 476 -14.97 -39.98 -13.10
N ALA A 477 -13.95 -40.30 -12.30
CA ALA A 477 -14.11 -40.47 -10.85
C ALA A 477 -14.60 -39.19 -10.16
N HIS A 478 -14.09 -38.02 -10.59
CA HIS A 478 -14.56 -36.72 -10.08
C HIS A 478 -16.03 -36.44 -10.43
N ARG A 479 -16.49 -36.88 -11.61
CA ARG A 479 -17.90 -36.75 -12.01
C ARG A 479 -18.84 -37.63 -11.19
N GLU A 480 -18.45 -38.87 -10.91
CA GLU A 480 -19.23 -39.76 -10.06
C GLU A 480 -19.35 -39.20 -8.64
N LEU A 481 -18.25 -38.68 -8.09
CA LEU A 481 -18.25 -38.01 -6.80
C LEU A 481 -19.19 -36.78 -6.79
N PHE A 482 -19.16 -35.98 -7.85
CA PHE A 482 -20.09 -34.87 -8.02
C PHE A 482 -21.55 -35.33 -8.03
N ASP A 483 -21.90 -36.40 -8.75
CA ASP A 483 -23.27 -36.90 -8.86
C ASP A 483 -23.79 -37.47 -7.52
N GLU A 484 -22.94 -38.19 -6.79
CA GLU A 484 -23.20 -38.66 -5.43
C GLU A 484 -23.44 -37.47 -4.48
N ALA A 485 -22.53 -36.48 -4.47
CA ALA A 485 -22.61 -35.30 -3.63
C ALA A 485 -23.86 -34.46 -3.94
N LEU A 486 -24.19 -34.26 -5.23
CA LEU A 486 -25.35 -33.49 -5.66
C LEU A 486 -26.65 -34.16 -5.20
N THR A 487 -26.75 -35.47 -5.38
CA THR A 487 -27.93 -36.24 -4.97
C THR A 487 -28.13 -36.17 -3.45
N ALA A 488 -27.05 -36.28 -2.67
CA ALA A 488 -27.09 -36.29 -1.22
C ALA A 488 -27.36 -34.90 -0.60
N SER A 489 -26.84 -33.82 -1.20
CA SER A 489 -26.79 -32.50 -0.55
C SER A 489 -27.67 -31.42 -1.18
N ALA A 490 -28.29 -31.64 -2.36
CA ALA A 490 -29.04 -30.59 -3.08
C ALA A 490 -30.07 -29.83 -2.22
N GLN A 491 -30.78 -30.52 -1.32
CA GLN A 491 -31.75 -29.88 -0.43
C GLN A 491 -31.08 -29.06 0.68
N ARG A 492 -29.95 -29.52 1.23
CA ARG A 492 -29.15 -28.77 2.24
C ARG A 492 -28.57 -27.50 1.61
N VAL A 493 -28.02 -27.62 0.40
CA VAL A 493 -27.51 -26.48 -0.38
C VAL A 493 -28.63 -25.49 -0.68
N ALA A 494 -29.79 -25.96 -1.16
CA ALA A 494 -30.93 -25.09 -1.44
C ALA A 494 -31.43 -24.31 -0.21
N TYR A 495 -31.45 -24.96 0.96
CA TYR A 495 -31.82 -24.32 2.22
C TYR A 495 -30.80 -23.24 2.62
N ALA A 496 -29.50 -23.54 2.53
CA ALA A 496 -28.43 -22.60 2.83
C ALA A 496 -28.42 -21.40 1.84
N ILE A 497 -28.68 -21.63 0.56
CA ILE A 497 -28.88 -20.57 -0.44
C ILE A 497 -30.02 -19.64 -0.03
N GLY A 498 -31.15 -20.20 0.40
CA GLY A 498 -32.27 -19.37 0.86
C GLY A 498 -31.87 -18.49 2.02
N LEU A 499 -31.28 -19.06 3.08
CA LEU A 499 -30.86 -18.28 4.26
C LEU A 499 -29.84 -17.18 3.93
N VAL A 500 -28.81 -17.47 3.13
CA VAL A 500 -27.80 -16.46 2.79
C VAL A 500 -28.39 -15.38 1.89
N THR A 501 -29.30 -15.72 0.97
CA THR A 501 -29.97 -14.74 0.10
C THR A 501 -30.83 -13.78 0.93
N GLU A 502 -31.64 -14.30 1.85
CA GLU A 502 -32.48 -13.46 2.73
C GLU A 502 -31.64 -12.56 3.64
N GLN A 503 -30.48 -13.03 4.14
CA GLN A 503 -29.54 -12.19 4.89
C GLN A 503 -28.99 -11.04 4.05
N VAL A 504 -28.62 -11.32 2.79
CA VAL A 504 -28.10 -10.30 1.89
C VAL A 504 -29.18 -9.27 1.58
N LEU A 505 -30.42 -9.69 1.30
CA LEU A 505 -31.55 -8.78 1.08
C LEU A 505 -31.84 -7.91 2.31
N ALA A 506 -31.76 -8.48 3.52
CA ALA A 506 -31.95 -7.72 4.76
C ALA A 506 -30.85 -6.67 4.99
N ARG A 507 -29.61 -6.94 4.54
CA ARG A 507 -28.45 -6.06 4.75
C ARG A 507 -28.23 -5.03 3.64
N ARG A 508 -28.56 -5.37 2.40
CA ARG A 508 -28.27 -4.57 1.20
C ARG A 508 -29.51 -4.02 0.52
N GLY A 509 -30.70 -4.50 0.88
CA GLY A 509 -31.96 -4.11 0.26
C GLY A 509 -32.35 -4.98 -0.94
N GLN A 510 -33.49 -4.65 -1.55
CA GLN A 510 -34.04 -5.38 -2.70
C GLN A 510 -33.31 -5.07 -4.03
N ASP A 511 -32.45 -4.05 -4.02
CA ASP A 511 -31.57 -3.58 -5.08
C ASP A 511 -30.11 -4.05 -4.90
N ALA A 512 -29.90 -5.11 -4.12
CA ALA A 512 -28.58 -5.69 -3.88
C ALA A 512 -27.91 -6.14 -5.19
N VAL A 513 -26.60 -5.94 -5.27
CA VAL A 513 -25.75 -6.36 -6.40
C VAL A 513 -24.86 -7.52 -5.95
N LEU A 514 -25.04 -8.69 -6.55
CA LEU A 514 -24.27 -9.88 -6.23
C LEU A 514 -22.95 -9.88 -7.01
N VAL A 515 -21.83 -10.07 -6.32
CA VAL A 515 -20.49 -10.10 -6.94
C VAL A 515 -19.78 -11.38 -6.52
N SER A 516 -19.90 -12.42 -7.33
CA SER A 516 -19.27 -13.71 -7.08
C SER A 516 -17.77 -13.69 -7.28
N LEU A 517 -17.03 -14.16 -6.28
CA LEU A 517 -15.64 -14.57 -6.46
C LEU A 517 -15.64 -15.79 -7.38
N MET A 518 -14.96 -15.66 -8.53
CA MET A 518 -15.01 -16.66 -9.60
C MET A 518 -14.74 -18.09 -9.14
N ARG A 519 -15.28 -19.04 -9.91
CA ARG A 519 -15.38 -20.47 -9.60
C ARG A 519 -16.35 -20.77 -8.48
N ALA A 520 -15.88 -20.77 -7.23
CA ALA A 520 -16.67 -21.31 -6.12
C ALA A 520 -17.89 -20.44 -5.79
N GLY A 521 -17.79 -19.11 -5.95
CA GLY A 521 -18.90 -18.19 -5.71
C GLY A 521 -19.90 -18.14 -6.86
N THR A 522 -19.47 -18.31 -8.11
CA THR A 522 -20.33 -18.13 -9.29
C THR A 522 -21.63 -18.93 -9.27
N PRO A 523 -21.64 -20.27 -9.09
CA PRO A 523 -22.89 -21.01 -9.04
C PRO A 523 -23.77 -20.62 -7.85
N ILE A 524 -23.16 -20.16 -6.74
CA ILE A 524 -23.87 -19.68 -5.56
C ILE A 524 -24.59 -18.37 -5.88
N GLY A 525 -23.92 -17.40 -6.52
CA GLY A 525 -24.55 -16.16 -6.96
C GLY A 525 -25.70 -16.39 -7.95
N VAL A 526 -25.56 -17.34 -8.89
CA VAL A 526 -26.65 -17.75 -9.80
C VAL A 526 -27.83 -18.31 -9.01
N LEU A 527 -27.57 -19.20 -8.04
CA LEU A 527 -28.62 -19.78 -7.18
C LEU A 527 -29.31 -18.73 -6.30
N MET A 528 -28.57 -17.77 -5.75
CA MET A 528 -29.11 -16.65 -4.97
C MET A 528 -30.01 -15.75 -5.83
N ARG A 529 -29.59 -15.41 -7.05
CA ARG A 529 -30.42 -14.67 -8.02
C ARG A 529 -31.72 -15.42 -8.32
N ARG A 530 -31.64 -16.74 -8.59
CA ARG A 530 -32.82 -17.59 -8.84
C ARG A 530 -33.73 -17.68 -7.62
N TRP A 531 -33.20 -17.70 -6.40
CA TRP A 531 -33.98 -17.65 -5.18
C TRP A 531 -34.73 -16.32 -5.07
N ALA A 532 -34.02 -15.20 -5.19
CA ALA A 532 -34.59 -13.84 -5.11
C ALA A 532 -35.71 -13.64 -6.15
N GLN A 533 -35.48 -14.09 -7.39
CA GLN A 533 -36.49 -14.04 -8.45
C GLN A 533 -37.71 -14.90 -8.12
N ARG A 534 -37.51 -16.13 -7.62
CA ARG A 534 -38.61 -17.07 -7.36
C ARG A 534 -39.44 -16.69 -6.12
N VAL A 535 -38.79 -16.20 -5.08
CA VAL A 535 -39.42 -15.94 -3.78
C VAL A 535 -39.98 -14.53 -3.70
N HIS A 536 -39.25 -13.55 -4.24
CA HIS A 536 -39.57 -12.12 -4.13
C HIS A 536 -39.86 -11.43 -5.48
N GLY A 537 -39.63 -12.10 -6.60
CA GLY A 537 -39.77 -11.48 -7.93
C GLY A 537 -38.66 -10.48 -8.25
N LEU A 538 -37.53 -10.53 -7.53
CA LEU A 538 -36.42 -9.59 -7.66
C LEU A 538 -35.37 -10.08 -8.66
N ASP A 539 -34.99 -9.19 -9.56
CA ASP A 539 -33.94 -9.43 -10.55
C ASP A 539 -32.62 -8.76 -10.12
N LEU A 540 -31.85 -9.45 -9.29
CA LEU A 540 -30.62 -8.90 -8.69
C LEU A 540 -29.46 -8.92 -9.70
N PRO A 541 -28.80 -7.79 -10.03
CA PRO A 541 -27.60 -7.80 -10.87
C PRO A 541 -26.54 -8.75 -10.31
N HIS A 542 -25.92 -9.55 -11.18
CA HIS A 542 -24.94 -10.55 -10.77
C HIS A 542 -23.68 -10.50 -11.66
N TYR A 543 -22.55 -10.27 -11.02
CA TYR A 543 -21.22 -10.23 -11.65
C TYR A 543 -20.34 -11.35 -11.10
N ALA A 544 -19.40 -11.83 -11.90
CA ALA A 544 -18.29 -12.66 -11.44
C ALA A 544 -16.97 -11.91 -11.60
N VAL A 545 -16.19 -11.83 -10.52
CA VAL A 545 -14.92 -11.12 -10.45
C VAL A 545 -13.80 -12.06 -10.05
N SER A 546 -12.62 -11.77 -10.58
CA SER A 546 -11.42 -12.52 -10.23
C SER A 546 -10.81 -12.03 -8.91
N MET A 547 -10.20 -12.97 -8.18
CA MET A 547 -9.38 -12.69 -7.01
C MET A 547 -8.22 -13.68 -7.02
N ILE A 548 -6.99 -13.16 -6.91
CA ILE A 548 -5.76 -13.94 -7.06
C ILE A 548 -4.93 -13.81 -5.79
N ARG A 549 -4.56 -14.96 -5.19
CA ARG A 549 -3.81 -15.01 -3.93
C ARG A 549 -2.53 -14.16 -4.01
N GLY A 550 -2.37 -13.24 -3.06
CA GLY A 550 -1.23 -12.33 -2.95
C GLY A 550 -1.32 -11.09 -3.87
N ARG A 551 -2.40 -10.98 -4.65
CA ARG A 551 -2.70 -9.81 -5.49
C ARG A 551 -4.03 -9.17 -5.12
N GLY A 552 -4.97 -9.96 -4.60
CA GLY A 552 -6.29 -9.49 -4.22
C GLY A 552 -7.32 -9.53 -5.35
N ILE A 553 -8.44 -8.84 -5.13
CA ILE A 553 -9.51 -8.68 -6.11
C ILE A 553 -9.08 -7.74 -7.24
N ASP A 554 -9.60 -7.98 -8.43
CA ASP A 554 -9.41 -7.11 -9.60
C ASP A 554 -9.89 -5.67 -9.35
N GLN A 555 -8.96 -4.73 -9.38
CA GLN A 555 -9.24 -3.32 -9.12
C GLN A 555 -9.98 -2.64 -10.29
N THR A 556 -9.75 -3.09 -11.52
CA THR A 556 -10.50 -2.63 -12.70
C THR A 556 -11.95 -3.07 -12.60
N ALA A 557 -12.20 -4.29 -12.10
CA ALA A 557 -13.55 -4.79 -11.86
C ALA A 557 -14.29 -4.00 -10.75
N LEU A 558 -13.59 -3.63 -9.66
CA LEU A 558 -14.17 -2.76 -8.63
C LEU A 558 -14.48 -1.35 -9.16
N ALA A 559 -13.59 -0.78 -9.98
CA ALA A 559 -13.84 0.48 -10.66
C ALA A 559 -15.06 0.40 -11.60
N TYR A 560 -15.20 -0.70 -12.34
CA TYR A 560 -16.40 -0.97 -13.14
C TYR A 560 -17.66 -1.03 -12.28
N LEU A 561 -17.64 -1.78 -11.17
CA LEU A 561 -18.79 -1.90 -10.29
C LEU A 561 -19.19 -0.54 -9.70
N ALA A 562 -18.23 0.26 -9.23
CA ALA A 562 -18.50 1.59 -8.67
C ALA A 562 -19.04 2.59 -9.71
N ALA A 563 -18.64 2.45 -10.98
CA ALA A 563 -19.14 3.29 -12.06
C ALA A 563 -20.59 2.96 -12.48
N HIS A 564 -21.08 1.75 -12.16
CA HIS A 564 -22.38 1.26 -12.62
C HIS A 564 -23.39 0.99 -11.50
N HIS A 565 -22.92 0.85 -10.26
CA HIS A 565 -23.73 0.50 -9.09
C HIS A 565 -23.29 1.31 -7.87
N ASP A 566 -24.20 1.46 -6.91
CA ASP A 566 -23.85 1.97 -5.57
C ASP A 566 -22.98 0.92 -4.84
N PRO A 567 -21.72 1.25 -4.48
CA PRO A 567 -20.83 0.32 -3.77
C PRO A 567 -21.41 -0.22 -2.46
N ALA A 568 -22.28 0.54 -1.78
CA ALA A 568 -22.93 0.08 -0.54
C ALA A 568 -23.94 -1.04 -0.78
N ARG A 569 -24.44 -1.21 -2.02
CA ARG A 569 -25.40 -2.27 -2.40
C ARG A 569 -24.70 -3.56 -2.82
N VAL A 570 -23.38 -3.52 -3.00
CA VAL A 570 -22.60 -4.68 -3.42
C VAL A 570 -22.43 -5.66 -2.26
N MET A 571 -22.64 -6.95 -2.57
CA MET A 571 -22.31 -8.07 -1.71
C MET A 571 -21.40 -9.04 -2.47
N PHE A 572 -20.21 -9.26 -1.92
CA PHE A 572 -19.31 -10.28 -2.45
C PHE A 572 -19.82 -11.66 -2.07
N VAL A 573 -19.76 -12.62 -3.01
CA VAL A 573 -20.31 -13.98 -2.85
C VAL A 573 -19.21 -15.02 -3.05
N GLY A 574 -19.05 -15.92 -2.09
CA GLY A 574 -18.15 -17.06 -2.14
C GLY A 574 -18.86 -18.40 -2.03
N GLY A 575 -18.15 -19.48 -2.34
CA GLY A 575 -18.64 -20.85 -2.14
C GLY A 575 -18.61 -21.21 -0.66
N TRP A 576 -17.41 -21.38 -0.11
CA TRP A 576 -17.20 -21.66 1.30
C TRP A 576 -15.97 -20.91 1.80
N THR A 577 -15.77 -20.92 3.11
CA THR A 577 -14.53 -20.47 3.75
C THR A 577 -14.16 -21.38 4.92
N GLY A 578 -13.06 -22.11 4.79
CA GLY A 578 -12.46 -22.87 5.90
C GLY A 578 -11.63 -21.96 6.79
N THR A 579 -10.47 -21.52 6.31
CA THR A 579 -9.47 -20.77 7.09
C THR A 579 -9.74 -19.26 7.21
N GLY A 580 -10.72 -18.71 6.47
CA GLY A 580 -10.98 -17.28 6.42
C GLY A 580 -9.98 -16.48 5.59
N ALA A 581 -9.02 -17.13 4.91
CA ALA A 581 -8.01 -16.48 4.09
C ALA A 581 -8.63 -15.60 2.98
N ILE A 582 -9.66 -16.10 2.30
CA ILE A 582 -10.40 -15.37 1.27
C ILE A 582 -11.05 -14.09 1.84
N ALA A 583 -11.64 -14.18 3.03
CA ALA A 583 -12.28 -13.03 3.67
C ALA A 583 -11.27 -11.93 4.03
N ARG A 584 -10.08 -12.31 4.53
CA ARG A 584 -8.99 -11.34 4.82
C ARG A 584 -8.45 -10.68 3.55
N GLU A 585 -8.23 -11.48 2.51
CA GLU A 585 -7.72 -10.98 1.23
C GLU A 585 -8.71 -10.04 0.54
N LEU A 586 -10.01 -10.37 0.57
CA LEU A 586 -11.06 -9.49 0.11
C LEU A 586 -11.07 -8.17 0.89
N ALA A 587 -11.02 -8.22 2.23
CA ALA A 587 -11.06 -7.03 3.07
C ALA A 587 -9.94 -6.05 2.74
N GLY A 588 -8.69 -6.53 2.65
CA GLY A 588 -7.56 -5.69 2.28
C GLY A 588 -7.66 -5.13 0.85
N SER A 589 -8.25 -5.89 -0.08
CA SER A 589 -8.43 -5.44 -1.45
C SER A 589 -9.52 -4.37 -1.60
N VAL A 590 -10.62 -4.50 -0.84
CA VAL A 590 -11.71 -3.53 -0.78
C VAL A 590 -11.24 -2.25 -0.10
N GLU A 591 -10.49 -2.35 1.00
CA GLU A 591 -9.88 -1.19 1.67
C GLU A 591 -8.99 -0.40 0.70
N LYS A 592 -8.10 -1.09 -0.03
CA LYS A 592 -7.27 -0.49 -1.07
C LYS A 592 -8.11 0.20 -2.16
N SER A 593 -9.21 -0.41 -2.59
CA SER A 593 -10.06 0.15 -3.63
C SER A 593 -10.83 1.38 -3.15
N ASN A 594 -11.42 1.33 -1.96
CA ASN A 594 -12.10 2.48 -1.36
C ASN A 594 -11.16 3.68 -1.15
N ALA A 595 -9.86 3.42 -0.91
CA ALA A 595 -8.85 4.48 -0.80
C ALA A 595 -8.41 5.06 -2.17
N THR A 596 -8.76 4.44 -3.29
CA THR A 596 -8.31 4.82 -4.64
C THR A 596 -9.43 5.19 -5.60
N LEU A 597 -10.66 4.78 -5.32
CA LEU A 597 -11.86 5.18 -6.05
C LEU A 597 -12.33 6.56 -5.61
N ASP A 598 -12.91 7.29 -6.56
CA ASP A 598 -13.28 8.71 -6.48
C ASP A 598 -13.92 9.12 -5.14
N ALA A 599 -13.41 10.20 -4.54
CA ALA A 599 -13.95 10.82 -3.31
C ALA A 599 -15.40 11.32 -3.47
N HIS A 600 -15.93 11.35 -4.70
CA HIS A 600 -17.32 11.64 -5.00
C HIS A 600 -18.27 10.43 -4.94
N LEU A 601 -17.79 9.21 -4.67
CA LEU A 601 -18.68 8.07 -4.44
C LEU A 601 -19.53 8.32 -3.19
N ALA A 602 -20.84 8.20 -3.34
CA ALA A 602 -21.80 8.44 -2.27
C ALA A 602 -21.62 7.48 -1.08
N SER A 603 -21.03 6.29 -1.31
CA SER A 603 -20.73 5.30 -0.28
C SER A 603 -19.59 4.36 -0.70
N PRO A 604 -18.77 3.86 0.24
CA PRO A 604 -17.69 2.91 -0.04
C PRO A 604 -18.21 1.46 -0.19
N PHE A 605 -17.41 0.59 -0.79
CA PHE A 605 -17.66 -0.85 -0.77
C PHE A 605 -17.55 -1.40 0.66
N SER A 606 -18.44 -2.31 1.01
CA SER A 606 -18.30 -3.11 2.23
C SER A 606 -17.42 -4.35 1.98
N PRO A 607 -16.46 -4.67 2.85
CA PRO A 607 -15.63 -5.88 2.72
C PRO A 607 -16.35 -7.18 3.14
N GLU A 608 -17.65 -7.12 3.44
CA GLU A 608 -18.42 -8.29 3.84
C GLU A 608 -18.50 -9.32 2.70
N LEU A 609 -18.25 -10.58 3.07
CA LEU A 609 -18.36 -11.74 2.20
C LEU A 609 -19.54 -12.60 2.64
N ALA A 610 -20.47 -12.87 1.72
CA ALA A 610 -21.50 -13.87 1.86
C ALA A 610 -21.00 -15.21 1.32
N VAL A 611 -21.12 -16.30 2.10
CA VAL A 611 -20.73 -17.65 1.64
C VAL A 611 -21.85 -18.65 1.84
N LEU A 612 -21.88 -19.72 1.04
CA LEU A 612 -22.81 -20.82 1.27
C LEU A 612 -22.52 -21.50 2.62
N ALA A 613 -21.26 -21.84 2.87
CA ALA A 613 -20.81 -22.52 4.10
C ALA A 613 -19.60 -21.83 4.73
N ASP A 614 -19.65 -21.62 6.05
CA ASP A 614 -18.52 -21.11 6.83
C ASP A 614 -18.33 -21.95 8.10
N PRO A 615 -17.73 -23.15 7.95
CA PRO A 615 -17.41 -24.01 9.09
C PRO A 615 -16.37 -23.38 10.03
N GLY A 616 -15.49 -22.51 9.52
CA GLY A 616 -14.44 -21.87 10.30
C GLY A 616 -14.87 -20.65 11.13
N ARG A 617 -16.10 -20.17 10.96
CA ARG A 617 -16.65 -18.98 11.64
C ARG A 617 -15.87 -17.69 11.38
N SER A 618 -15.53 -17.49 10.11
CA SER A 618 -14.71 -16.37 9.63
C SER A 618 -15.49 -15.19 9.05
N VAL A 619 -16.78 -15.36 8.72
CA VAL A 619 -17.65 -14.33 8.15
C VAL A 619 -18.98 -14.20 8.88
N ALA A 620 -19.60 -13.02 8.71
CA ALA A 620 -20.87 -12.67 9.33
C ALA A 620 -22.11 -13.03 8.48
N VAL A 621 -21.93 -13.34 7.19
CA VAL A 621 -23.03 -13.65 6.27
C VAL A 621 -22.79 -15.03 5.69
N TYR A 622 -23.62 -16.01 6.08
CA TYR A 622 -23.40 -17.41 5.73
C TYR A 622 -24.70 -18.18 5.63
N GLY A 623 -24.77 -19.18 4.74
CA GLY A 623 -25.92 -20.07 4.63
C GLY A 623 -25.94 -21.15 5.71
N THR A 624 -24.78 -21.69 6.07
CA THR A 624 -24.61 -22.72 7.11
C THR A 624 -23.25 -22.69 7.79
N ARG A 625 -23.18 -23.24 9.01
CA ARG A 625 -21.93 -23.54 9.75
C ARG A 625 -21.56 -25.02 9.67
N GLU A 626 -22.38 -25.84 9.03
CA GLU A 626 -22.10 -27.27 8.84
C GLU A 626 -20.94 -27.45 7.85
N ASP A 627 -20.16 -28.50 8.07
CA ASP A 627 -19.01 -28.86 7.24
C ASP A 627 -19.31 -30.14 6.46
N TYR A 628 -19.84 -30.00 5.25
CA TYR A 628 -20.18 -31.10 4.35
C TYR A 628 -19.78 -30.74 2.92
N LEU A 629 -19.55 -31.77 2.10
CA LEU A 629 -19.11 -31.58 0.72
C LEU A 629 -20.16 -30.84 -0.11
N ILE A 630 -19.81 -29.66 -0.59
CA ILE A 630 -20.57 -28.91 -1.59
C ILE A 630 -20.26 -29.52 -2.96
N PRO A 631 -21.27 -29.90 -3.78
CA PRO A 631 -21.01 -30.62 -5.04
C PRO A 631 -20.05 -29.89 -5.98
N SER A 632 -20.13 -28.56 -6.07
CA SER A 632 -19.25 -27.75 -6.90
C SER A 632 -17.78 -27.76 -6.48
N ALA A 633 -17.42 -28.29 -5.30
CA ALA A 633 -16.03 -28.46 -4.89
C ALA A 633 -15.32 -29.61 -5.62
N CYS A 634 -16.08 -30.60 -6.12
CA CYS A 634 -15.58 -31.82 -6.75
C CYS A 634 -14.98 -31.59 -8.16
N LEU A 635 -15.33 -30.47 -8.80
CA LEU A 635 -15.00 -30.19 -10.20
C LEU A 635 -14.39 -28.79 -10.37
N GLY A 636 -13.73 -28.60 -11.52
CA GLY A 636 -13.15 -27.34 -11.95
C GLY A 636 -14.15 -26.48 -12.74
N SER A 637 -13.71 -25.98 -13.90
CA SER A 637 -14.54 -25.14 -14.77
C SER A 637 -15.86 -25.80 -15.20
N THR A 638 -15.92 -27.13 -15.30
CA THR A 638 -17.09 -27.92 -15.73
C THR A 638 -18.30 -27.88 -14.80
N VAL A 639 -18.20 -27.28 -13.62
CA VAL A 639 -19.36 -26.99 -12.74
C VAL A 639 -19.54 -25.50 -12.47
N THR A 640 -18.64 -24.65 -12.99
CA THR A 640 -18.59 -23.21 -12.69
C THR A 640 -18.70 -22.35 -13.94
N GLY A 641 -19.42 -22.84 -14.95
CA GLY A 641 -19.73 -22.10 -16.16
C GLY A 641 -18.69 -22.21 -17.26
N LEU A 642 -17.83 -23.24 -17.26
CA LEU A 642 -16.72 -23.44 -18.21
C LEU A 642 -15.69 -22.30 -18.24
N VAL A 643 -15.59 -21.52 -17.17
CA VAL A 643 -14.56 -20.47 -17.04
C VAL A 643 -13.44 -20.98 -16.14
N SER A 644 -12.19 -20.84 -16.62
CA SER A 644 -11.00 -21.28 -15.89
C SER A 644 -10.77 -20.46 -14.60
N ARG A 645 -9.74 -20.85 -13.83
CA ARG A 645 -9.14 -19.93 -12.84
C ARG A 645 -8.66 -18.66 -13.54
N ALA A 646 -8.73 -17.54 -12.82
CA ALA A 646 -8.14 -16.30 -13.27
C ALA A 646 -6.60 -16.41 -13.25
N VAL A 647 -5.96 -15.76 -14.22
CA VAL A 647 -4.51 -15.73 -14.38
C VAL A 647 -4.03 -14.29 -14.61
N ILE A 648 -2.77 -14.06 -14.26
CA ILE A 648 -2.06 -12.83 -14.60
C ILE A 648 -1.20 -13.15 -15.80
N ASP A 649 -1.52 -12.53 -16.92
CA ASP A 649 -0.74 -12.60 -18.15
C ASP A 649 -0.33 -11.16 -18.49
N ASP A 650 0.81 -10.71 -17.96
CA ASP A 650 1.33 -9.34 -18.15
C ASP A 650 1.52 -9.01 -19.64
N ASP A 651 1.62 -10.02 -20.53
CA ASP A 651 1.80 -9.84 -21.97
C ASP A 651 0.47 -9.62 -22.71
N ARG A 652 -0.63 -10.18 -22.19
CA ARG A 652 -1.97 -10.14 -22.82
C ARG A 652 -3.00 -9.33 -22.05
N VAL A 653 -2.80 -9.05 -20.78
CA VAL A 653 -3.69 -8.27 -19.90
C VAL A 653 -3.05 -6.92 -19.62
N GLY A 654 -3.62 -5.86 -20.18
CA GLY A 654 -3.17 -4.50 -19.96
C GLY A 654 -3.54 -3.98 -18.57
N PRO A 655 -2.95 -2.85 -18.14
CA PRO A 655 -3.18 -2.28 -16.80
C PRO A 655 -4.63 -1.82 -16.53
N ASN A 656 -5.40 -1.59 -17.60
CA ASN A 656 -6.82 -1.20 -17.55
C ASN A 656 -7.76 -2.32 -18.00
N ASP A 657 -7.25 -3.52 -18.25
CA ASP A 657 -8.08 -4.68 -18.50
C ASP A 657 -8.53 -5.30 -17.17
N PHE A 658 -9.60 -6.09 -17.21
CA PHE A 658 -9.85 -7.06 -16.15
C PHE A 658 -8.76 -8.16 -16.18
N HIS A 659 -8.51 -8.83 -15.06
CA HIS A 659 -7.68 -10.03 -15.04
C HIS A 659 -8.19 -11.07 -16.04
N GLY A 660 -7.28 -11.89 -16.56
CA GLY A 660 -7.58 -12.84 -17.61
C GLY A 660 -8.20 -14.13 -17.10
N ALA A 661 -9.11 -14.70 -17.86
CA ALA A 661 -9.58 -16.08 -17.70
C ALA A 661 -9.94 -16.67 -19.06
N ALA A 662 -9.86 -17.99 -19.21
CA ALA A 662 -10.15 -18.67 -20.45
C ALA A 662 -11.53 -19.33 -20.43
N PHE A 663 -12.27 -19.21 -21.54
CA PHE A 663 -13.48 -19.99 -21.78
C PHE A 663 -13.12 -21.39 -22.31
N ARG A 664 -13.44 -22.43 -21.52
CA ARG A 664 -13.18 -23.84 -21.80
C ARG A 664 -14.29 -24.49 -22.61
N ALA A 665 -14.55 -23.94 -23.80
CA ALA A 665 -15.53 -24.50 -24.73
C ALA A 665 -15.18 -25.94 -25.17
N ASP A 666 -13.91 -26.32 -25.12
CA ASP A 666 -13.42 -27.67 -25.35
C ASP A 666 -13.96 -28.70 -24.34
N LEU A 667 -14.32 -28.26 -23.13
CA LEU A 667 -14.88 -29.10 -22.08
C LEU A 667 -16.42 -29.11 -22.04
N ALA A 668 -17.09 -28.56 -23.06
CA ALA A 668 -18.55 -28.49 -23.12
C ALA A 668 -19.27 -29.86 -22.96
N PRO A 669 -18.77 -30.99 -23.49
CA PRO A 669 -19.39 -32.30 -23.25
C PRO A 669 -19.42 -32.73 -21.78
N ALA A 670 -18.49 -32.20 -20.98
CA ALA A 670 -18.34 -32.48 -19.55
C ALA A 670 -19.09 -31.47 -18.66
N ASP A 671 -19.73 -30.45 -19.24
CA ASP A 671 -20.31 -29.34 -18.49
C ASP A 671 -21.57 -29.75 -17.73
N VAL A 672 -21.52 -29.60 -16.41
CA VAL A 672 -22.61 -29.89 -15.47
C VAL A 672 -23.07 -28.64 -14.73
N SER A 673 -22.59 -27.45 -15.13
CA SER A 673 -22.87 -26.17 -14.45
C SER A 673 -24.37 -25.87 -14.36
N LYS A 674 -25.10 -26.02 -15.47
CA LYS A 674 -26.57 -25.86 -15.49
C LYS A 674 -27.27 -26.95 -14.69
N ARG A 675 -26.84 -28.21 -14.86
CA ARG A 675 -27.40 -29.35 -14.12
C ARG A 675 -27.30 -29.15 -12.61
N PHE A 676 -26.17 -28.64 -12.12
CA PHE A 676 -25.98 -28.33 -10.70
C PHE A 676 -27.01 -27.29 -10.22
N VAL A 677 -27.06 -26.13 -10.88
CA VAL A 677 -27.92 -25.02 -10.49
C VAL A 677 -29.41 -25.41 -10.60
N ASP A 678 -29.81 -26.08 -11.68
CA ASP A 678 -31.19 -26.52 -11.89
C ASP A 678 -31.64 -27.52 -10.84
N THR A 679 -30.78 -28.49 -10.50
CA THR A 679 -31.07 -29.53 -9.51
C THR A 679 -31.26 -28.93 -8.11
N VAL A 680 -30.42 -27.97 -7.72
CA VAL A 680 -30.54 -27.27 -6.44
C VAL A 680 -31.77 -26.34 -6.44
N ALA A 681 -31.97 -25.55 -7.49
CA ALA A 681 -33.10 -24.63 -7.60
C ALA A 681 -34.46 -25.36 -7.61
N ALA A 682 -34.52 -26.59 -8.13
CA ALA A 682 -35.70 -27.44 -8.06
C ALA A 682 -36.13 -27.78 -6.61
N ARG A 683 -35.22 -27.65 -5.63
CA ARG A 683 -35.51 -27.85 -4.21
C ARG A 683 -36.03 -26.59 -3.50
N PHE A 684 -35.96 -25.40 -4.11
CA PHE A 684 -36.42 -24.15 -3.49
C PHE A 684 -37.87 -24.20 -2.96
N PRO A 685 -38.86 -24.74 -3.68
CA PRO A 685 -40.23 -24.86 -3.15
C PRO A 685 -40.33 -25.69 -1.88
N ILE A 686 -39.48 -26.71 -1.75
CA ILE A 686 -39.47 -27.63 -0.60
C ILE A 686 -38.92 -26.93 0.64
N VAL A 687 -37.83 -26.18 0.47
CA VAL A 687 -37.13 -25.53 1.60
C VAL A 687 -37.68 -24.16 1.95
N ARG A 688 -38.44 -23.50 1.06
CA ARG A 688 -38.95 -22.12 1.25
C ARG A 688 -39.59 -21.90 2.61
N THR A 689 -40.58 -22.71 2.96
CA THR A 689 -41.30 -22.55 4.23
C THR A 689 -40.35 -22.66 5.43
N LYS A 690 -39.41 -23.60 5.39
CA LYS A 690 -38.42 -23.78 6.44
C LYS A 690 -37.49 -22.56 6.54
N VAL A 691 -36.95 -22.08 5.42
CA VAL A 691 -36.10 -20.87 5.38
C VAL A 691 -36.84 -19.68 5.99
N MET A 692 -38.09 -19.43 5.59
CA MET A 692 -38.85 -18.29 6.12
C MET A 692 -39.18 -18.41 7.62
N LEU A 693 -39.41 -19.63 8.13
CA LEU A 693 -39.62 -19.87 9.55
C LEU A 693 -38.35 -19.64 10.37
N ASP A 694 -37.21 -20.11 9.86
CA ASP A 694 -35.94 -20.03 10.58
C ASP A 694 -35.26 -18.66 10.43
N LEU A 695 -35.65 -17.86 9.43
CA LEU A 695 -35.01 -16.57 9.11
C LEU A 695 -34.96 -15.61 10.30
N GLY A 696 -36.05 -15.47 11.05
CA GLY A 696 -36.11 -14.56 12.19
C GLY A 696 -35.14 -14.95 13.31
N ALA A 697 -35.08 -16.24 13.64
CA ALA A 697 -34.13 -16.77 14.62
C ALA A 697 -32.69 -16.70 14.11
N HIS A 698 -32.49 -16.96 12.81
CA HIS A 698 -31.19 -16.86 12.17
C HIS A 698 -30.67 -15.42 12.25
N LEU A 699 -31.40 -14.44 11.73
CA LEU A 699 -31.03 -13.00 11.76
C LEU A 699 -30.86 -12.43 13.17
N GLY A 700 -31.59 -12.95 14.15
CA GLY A 700 -31.48 -12.56 15.56
C GLY A 700 -30.28 -13.17 16.31
N GLY A 701 -29.56 -14.12 15.70
CA GLY A 701 -28.39 -14.76 16.28
C GLY A 701 -27.13 -13.88 16.29
N ASP A 702 -26.10 -14.31 17.03
CA ASP A 702 -24.78 -13.68 16.96
C ASP A 702 -24.04 -14.15 15.70
N HIS A 703 -23.73 -13.20 14.81
CA HIS A 703 -23.02 -13.44 13.55
C HIS A 703 -21.59 -12.90 13.59
N LYS A 704 -21.08 -12.47 14.74
CA LYS A 704 -19.72 -11.97 14.84
C LYS A 704 -18.73 -13.10 14.47
N PRO A 705 -17.78 -12.86 13.55
CA PRO A 705 -16.72 -13.83 13.28
C PRO A 705 -15.93 -14.14 14.54
N THR A 706 -15.80 -15.42 14.88
CA THR A 706 -15.06 -15.87 16.07
C THR A 706 -13.67 -16.38 15.72
N TRP A 707 -13.41 -16.69 14.44
CA TRP A 707 -12.12 -17.19 13.95
C TRP A 707 -11.63 -18.50 14.60
N VAL A 708 -12.52 -19.25 15.25
CA VAL A 708 -12.20 -20.55 15.88
C VAL A 708 -11.60 -21.55 14.90
N GLY A 709 -12.00 -21.45 13.62
CA GLY A 709 -11.42 -22.26 12.57
C GLY A 709 -9.96 -21.93 12.26
N TRP A 710 -9.54 -20.68 12.45
CA TRP A 710 -8.15 -20.26 12.29
C TRP A 710 -7.30 -20.74 13.47
N ASP A 711 -7.81 -20.64 14.70
CA ASP A 711 -7.13 -21.18 15.88
C ASP A 711 -6.83 -22.68 15.71
N ALA A 712 -7.79 -23.44 15.17
CA ALA A 712 -7.59 -24.86 14.87
C ALA A 712 -6.59 -25.12 13.73
N VAL A 713 -6.45 -24.18 12.78
CA VAL A 713 -5.43 -24.27 11.72
C VAL A 713 -4.04 -24.03 12.30
N GLU A 714 -3.89 -23.04 13.19
CA GLU A 714 -2.63 -22.79 13.90
C GLU A 714 -2.23 -23.98 14.76
N ASP A 715 -3.16 -24.53 15.53
CA ASP A 715 -2.96 -25.74 16.33
C ASP A 715 -2.54 -26.94 15.48
N ALA A 716 -3.18 -27.14 14.32
CA ALA A 716 -2.85 -28.24 13.42
C ALA A 716 -1.49 -28.03 12.76
N ALA A 717 -1.13 -26.80 12.39
CA ALA A 717 0.18 -26.46 11.84
C ALA A 717 1.30 -26.69 12.86
N GLU A 718 1.11 -26.28 14.12
CA GLU A 718 2.10 -26.48 15.18
C GLU A 718 2.30 -27.97 15.49
N LYS A 719 1.22 -28.75 15.55
CA LYS A 719 1.27 -30.17 15.93
C LYS A 719 1.71 -31.09 14.78
N PHE A 720 1.35 -30.78 13.54
CA PHE A 720 1.47 -31.71 12.41
C PHE A 720 2.10 -31.11 11.14
N GLY A 721 2.32 -29.79 11.06
CA GLY A 721 2.77 -29.08 9.86
C GLY A 721 4.05 -28.27 10.05
N ASP A 722 4.92 -28.65 11.01
CA ASP A 722 6.18 -27.96 11.34
C ASP A 722 6.02 -26.44 11.61
N GLY A 723 4.83 -26.01 12.04
CA GLY A 723 4.50 -24.61 12.29
C GLY A 723 4.09 -23.78 11.07
N ASP A 724 4.00 -24.38 9.86
CA ASP A 724 3.61 -23.68 8.64
C ASP A 724 2.10 -23.85 8.33
N VAL A 725 1.33 -22.79 8.60
CA VAL A 725 -0.12 -22.73 8.33
C VAL A 725 -0.48 -22.86 6.84
N SER A 726 0.47 -22.65 5.92
CA SER A 726 0.23 -22.80 4.49
C SER A 726 0.10 -24.26 4.04
N LEU A 727 0.48 -25.21 4.90
CA LEU A 727 0.35 -26.64 4.67
C LEU A 727 -1.00 -27.21 5.14
N VAL A 728 -1.88 -26.38 5.69
CA VAL A 728 -3.15 -26.81 6.30
C VAL A 728 -4.34 -26.38 5.44
N GLU A 729 -5.13 -27.34 4.99
CA GLU A 729 -6.38 -27.15 4.25
C GLU A 729 -7.56 -27.58 5.13
N ALA A 730 -8.42 -26.63 5.55
CA ALA A 730 -9.41 -26.88 6.60
C ALA A 730 -10.85 -26.96 6.08
N GLY A 731 -11.57 -28.02 6.47
CA GLY A 731 -12.93 -28.29 6.04
C GLY A 731 -13.01 -29.37 4.94
N VAL A 732 -14.21 -29.91 4.74
CA VAL A 732 -14.46 -31.02 3.80
C VAL A 732 -14.13 -30.62 2.37
N ASP A 733 -14.57 -29.45 1.91
CA ASP A 733 -14.38 -29.01 0.53
C ASP A 733 -12.90 -28.79 0.17
N ASP A 734 -12.14 -28.15 1.06
CA ASP A 734 -10.70 -27.90 0.86
C ASP A 734 -9.90 -29.20 0.95
N THR A 735 -10.28 -30.10 1.85
CA THR A 735 -9.69 -31.44 1.98
C THR A 735 -9.94 -32.30 0.73
N VAL A 736 -11.17 -32.30 0.21
CA VAL A 736 -11.49 -33.00 -1.05
C VAL A 736 -10.66 -32.42 -2.19
N ARG A 737 -10.55 -31.10 -2.32
CA ARG A 737 -9.70 -30.49 -3.36
C ARG A 737 -8.22 -30.87 -3.24
N LEU A 738 -7.69 -30.94 -2.02
CA LEU A 738 -6.34 -31.44 -1.77
C LEU A 738 -6.19 -32.90 -2.24
N LEU A 739 -7.17 -33.75 -1.92
CA LEU A 739 -7.20 -35.14 -2.34
C LEU A 739 -7.38 -35.32 -3.86
N LEU A 740 -8.05 -34.41 -4.56
CA LEU A 740 -8.21 -34.50 -6.02
C LEU A 740 -7.02 -33.92 -6.79
N HIS A 741 -6.37 -32.88 -6.27
CA HIS A 741 -5.45 -32.06 -7.08
C HIS A 741 -4.10 -31.74 -6.44
N GLY A 742 -3.87 -32.14 -5.19
CA GLY A 742 -2.64 -31.83 -4.47
C GLY A 742 -1.90 -33.06 -3.96
N GLU A 743 -0.96 -32.81 -3.05
CA GLU A 743 -0.08 -33.81 -2.43
C GLU A 743 -0.39 -33.93 -0.93
N PRO A 744 -1.43 -34.68 -0.56
CA PRO A 744 -1.80 -34.90 0.84
C PRO A 744 -0.74 -35.74 1.56
N ALA A 745 -0.44 -35.36 2.81
CA ALA A 745 0.37 -36.12 3.75
C ALA A 745 -0.52 -36.99 4.66
N THR A 746 -1.43 -36.36 5.40
CA THR A 746 -2.35 -36.99 6.36
C THR A 746 -3.65 -36.19 6.40
N ILE A 747 -4.78 -36.85 6.66
CA ILE A 747 -6.06 -36.17 6.92
C ILE A 747 -6.46 -36.39 8.37
N LEU A 748 -6.68 -35.30 9.10
CA LEU A 748 -7.25 -35.31 10.45
C LEU A 748 -8.77 -35.36 10.33
N VAL A 749 -9.43 -36.29 11.01
CA VAL A 749 -10.88 -36.49 10.94
C VAL A 749 -11.50 -36.45 12.33
N ASP A 750 -12.64 -35.77 12.46
CA ASP A 750 -13.43 -35.78 13.69
C ASP A 750 -14.45 -36.93 13.68
N PRO A 751 -14.30 -37.94 14.57
CA PRO A 751 -15.23 -39.07 14.63
C PRO A 751 -16.68 -38.66 14.93
N ALA A 752 -16.91 -37.50 15.55
CA ALA A 752 -18.26 -37.00 15.84
C ALA A 752 -19.01 -36.54 14.57
N ARG A 753 -18.31 -36.28 13.47
CA ARG A 753 -18.86 -35.79 12.19
C ARG A 753 -18.71 -36.81 11.05
N ASP A 754 -18.61 -38.09 11.40
CA ASP A 754 -18.33 -39.20 10.47
C ASP A 754 -19.27 -39.27 9.26
N ALA A 755 -20.54 -38.87 9.45
CA ALA A 755 -21.58 -38.91 8.42
C ALA A 755 -21.27 -38.04 7.20
N ASP A 756 -20.52 -36.94 7.38
CA ASP A 756 -20.17 -36.01 6.30
C ASP A 756 -18.80 -36.33 5.65
N LEU A 757 -18.09 -37.36 6.13
CA LEU A 757 -16.73 -37.72 5.69
C LEU A 757 -16.66 -38.83 4.63
N GLY A 758 -17.79 -39.32 4.12
CA GLY A 758 -17.82 -40.44 3.17
C GLY A 758 -16.93 -40.24 1.94
N ALA A 759 -17.00 -39.06 1.32
CA ALA A 759 -16.18 -38.68 0.16
C ALA A 759 -14.68 -38.62 0.51
N VAL A 760 -14.34 -37.97 1.62
CA VAL A 760 -12.96 -37.83 2.10
C VAL A 760 -12.32 -39.20 2.33
N LYS A 761 -13.04 -40.11 2.99
CA LYS A 761 -12.58 -41.48 3.25
C LYS A 761 -12.34 -42.27 1.96
N LYS A 762 -13.30 -42.23 1.02
CA LYS A 762 -13.20 -42.90 -0.29
C LYS A 762 -11.96 -42.43 -1.06
N LEU A 763 -11.72 -41.12 -1.10
CA LEU A 763 -10.57 -40.54 -1.79
C LEU A 763 -9.24 -40.81 -1.07
N ALA A 764 -9.22 -40.73 0.26
CA ALA A 764 -8.03 -41.02 1.05
C ALA A 764 -7.61 -42.49 0.92
N GLU A 765 -8.58 -43.42 0.92
CA GLU A 765 -8.32 -44.84 0.68
C GLU A 765 -7.75 -45.07 -0.73
N ALA A 766 -8.35 -44.47 -1.76
CA ALA A 766 -7.87 -44.60 -3.15
C ALA A 766 -6.46 -44.05 -3.36
N ARG A 767 -6.05 -43.02 -2.61
CA ARG A 767 -4.71 -42.41 -2.67
C ARG A 767 -3.75 -42.89 -1.59
N GLU A 768 -4.14 -43.91 -0.82
CA GLU A 768 -3.35 -44.46 0.30
C GLU A 768 -2.90 -43.38 1.33
N VAL A 769 -3.75 -42.37 1.56
CA VAL A 769 -3.50 -41.29 2.51
C VAL A 769 -4.01 -41.69 3.91
N PRO A 770 -3.17 -41.61 4.96
CA PRO A 770 -3.59 -41.97 6.31
C PRO A 770 -4.65 -41.02 6.85
N LEU A 771 -5.61 -41.60 7.60
CA LEU A 771 -6.62 -40.86 8.37
C LEU A 771 -6.28 -40.93 9.86
N GLU A 772 -6.11 -39.79 10.49
CA GLU A 772 -5.84 -39.67 11.92
C GLU A 772 -7.05 -39.08 12.65
N ARG A 773 -7.44 -39.69 13.78
CA ARG A 773 -8.64 -39.29 14.51
C ARG A 773 -8.31 -38.22 15.54
N VAL A 774 -8.96 -37.07 15.44
CA VAL A 774 -8.81 -35.94 16.36
C VAL A 774 -10.18 -35.51 16.84
N THR A 775 -10.40 -35.41 18.15
CA THR A 775 -11.68 -34.96 18.72
C THR A 775 -11.73 -33.45 18.84
N ASP A 776 -12.95 -32.90 18.85
CA ASP A 776 -13.23 -31.48 19.10
C ASP A 776 -12.68 -30.53 18.04
N LEU A 777 -12.57 -31.00 16.78
CA LEU A 777 -12.24 -30.12 15.67
C LEU A 777 -13.44 -29.19 15.41
N PRO A 778 -13.22 -27.91 15.04
CA PRO A 778 -14.30 -27.06 14.53
C PRO A 778 -14.79 -27.53 13.15
N TYR A 779 -13.98 -28.33 12.44
CA TYR A 779 -14.26 -28.93 11.14
C TYR A 779 -14.61 -30.42 11.26
N ALA A 780 -15.20 -31.01 10.22
CA ALA A 780 -15.29 -32.46 10.08
C ALA A 780 -13.93 -33.07 9.74
N CYS A 781 -13.11 -32.38 8.94
CA CYS A 781 -11.73 -32.79 8.68
C CYS A 781 -10.79 -31.62 8.36
N ILE A 782 -9.49 -31.90 8.49
CA ILE A 782 -8.39 -31.03 8.06
C ILE A 782 -7.41 -31.87 7.24
N GLY A 783 -7.08 -31.42 6.03
CA GLY A 783 -6.05 -32.02 5.20
C GLY A 783 -4.70 -31.34 5.40
N LEU A 784 -3.65 -32.15 5.59
CA LEU A 784 -2.27 -31.68 5.70
C LEU A 784 -1.53 -31.96 4.40
N ARG A 785 -0.81 -30.97 3.90
CA ARG A 785 0.03 -31.05 2.70
C ARG A 785 1.42 -31.55 3.05
N ARG A 786 2.10 -32.15 2.08
CA ARG A 786 3.54 -32.38 2.19
C ARG A 786 4.29 -31.02 2.10
N PRO A 787 5.33 -30.80 2.92
CA PRO A 787 6.20 -29.62 2.84
C PRO A 787 6.91 -29.45 1.49
#